data_AF-A0AAN9YKH3-F1
#
_entry.id   AF-A0AAN9YKH3-F1
#
_cell.length_a   1.000
_cell.length_b   1.000
_cell.length_c   1.000
_cell.angle_alpha   90.00
_cell.angle_beta   90.00
_cell.angle_gamma   90.00
#
_symmetry.space_group_name_H-M   'P 1'
#
loop_
_entity.id
_entity.type
_entity.pdbx_description
1 polymer ?
#
loop_
_entity_poly.entity_id
_entity_poly.type
_entity_poly.pdbx_seq_one_letter_code
_entity_poly.pdbx_strand_id
1 'polypeptide(L)'
;MFSPLLPTVLLGLAVRHVAATGPIVQLENSKVTYRGVASGSIEHFHNIRYAHDTSGERRFAPPEPYLPPDDGGEIDATTPGPACPQSRPGMPPFFDATPHISEDCLHLRVSRPAGTTAADKLPVVVWLHGGGVVKGSAHDAHADPERLLALSAALGRPVVYVALNYRLTIFGFARLPVLKEQRSLNAGMRDQRAGFQWVRDHIAAFGGDPDRITAFGLSAGGTFISMHPLAYGGERGVPFSQIWAMSGPPGTALNVTSDVTEMHTLAVAEKLGCGAADGDSDDDDGKAVLQCLRAVPMEKLTEVAMDYSRENHPPAGLFTFIPSVDDDFIPDRHSVLYKSGRFVKGIPTVFGWAQDDGAMNAGPAPAFENEEAMKVPIQSFAHALTDEDYETLFSLYDAADFAEDVRNYEVRKAEPDPAAPVHYFRVSRILRDMLFACPSVDFGHEMSRQSRALDPAFPGVRLYDLNQSMLTPLFEGAGMPYLGVCHGSDTNYIFNGLFPEGDVSDNDQKLSVSMAASFINFAYTGSPINADDEGFDSWPEAFPEDEALRGEDESGPSRINLQLIGGPLGTGPCSLGQGSSHEAGQEAGSMQHPLVDNTEYGEMETAVLQARRKQLEREKLLERCAFLSTLAPKLGV
;
A
#
# COMPACT_ATOMS: atom_id res chain seq x y z
N MET A 1 -62.19 -2.05 60.61
CA MET A 1 -62.99 -2.37 59.40
C MET A 1 -62.36 -1.65 58.22
N PHE A 2 -62.37 -2.28 57.04
CA PHE A 2 -61.67 -1.95 55.77
C PHE A 2 -60.18 -2.34 55.75
N SER A 3 -59.62 -3.11 54.81
CA SER A 3 -60.11 -3.75 53.55
C SER A 3 -59.17 -4.93 53.21
N PRO A 4 -59.62 -6.00 52.52
CA PRO A 4 -58.74 -7.08 52.08
C PRO A 4 -58.10 -6.78 50.69
N LEU A 5 -56.83 -7.13 50.55
CA LEU A 5 -56.02 -7.08 49.33
C LEU A 5 -56.46 -8.18 48.34
N LEU A 6 -56.67 -7.80 47.07
CA LEU A 6 -56.73 -8.75 45.94
C LEU A 6 -55.30 -9.09 45.47
N PRO A 7 -55.01 -10.35 45.09
CA PRO A 7 -53.75 -10.68 44.45
C PRO A 7 -53.82 -10.47 42.93
N THR A 8 -52.94 -9.63 42.41
CA THR A 8 -52.74 -9.43 40.97
C THR A 8 -51.96 -10.61 40.40
N VAL A 9 -52.57 -11.36 39.47
CA VAL A 9 -51.88 -12.41 38.70
C VAL A 9 -51.08 -11.74 37.57
N LEU A 10 -49.76 -11.79 37.66
CA LEU A 10 -48.84 -11.39 36.60
C LEU A 10 -48.70 -12.53 35.59
N LEU A 11 -49.28 -12.34 34.39
CA LEU A 11 -49.07 -13.21 33.24
C LEU A 11 -47.68 -12.89 32.65
N GLY A 12 -46.69 -13.75 32.87
CA GLY A 12 -45.37 -13.64 32.26
C GLY A 12 -45.43 -14.00 30.78
N LEU A 13 -45.30 -13.00 29.90
CA LEU A 13 -44.96 -13.24 28.49
C LEU A 13 -43.51 -13.72 28.44
N ALA A 14 -43.31 -15.02 28.16
CA ALA A 14 -42.01 -15.54 27.80
C ALA A 14 -41.63 -15.01 26.40
N VAL A 15 -40.84 -13.94 26.37
CA VAL A 15 -40.14 -13.51 25.16
C VAL A 15 -39.11 -14.59 24.85
N ARG A 16 -39.40 -15.45 23.87
CA ARG A 16 -38.37 -16.29 23.26
C ARG A 16 -37.38 -15.36 22.56
N HIS A 17 -36.24 -15.10 23.19
CA HIS A 17 -35.07 -14.61 22.49
C HIS A 17 -34.64 -15.71 21.52
N VAL A 18 -35.01 -15.58 20.25
CA VAL A 18 -34.27 -16.25 19.18
C VAL A 18 -32.89 -15.59 19.23
N ALA A 19 -31.90 -16.28 19.79
CA ALA A 19 -30.51 -15.87 19.61
C ALA A 19 -30.30 -15.80 18.10
N ALA A 20 -30.04 -14.61 17.56
CA ALA A 20 -29.71 -14.45 16.16
C ALA A 20 -28.43 -15.28 15.93
N THR A 21 -28.57 -16.42 15.26
CA THR A 21 -27.43 -17.22 14.85
C THR A 21 -26.64 -16.37 13.86
N GLY A 22 -25.40 -15.99 14.22
CA GLY A 22 -24.52 -15.20 13.35
C GLY A 22 -24.35 -15.85 11.97
N PRO A 23 -23.88 -15.09 10.96
CA PRO A 23 -23.74 -15.59 9.59
C PRO A 23 -22.87 -16.84 9.52
N ILE A 24 -23.22 -17.77 8.63
CA ILE A 24 -22.54 -19.06 8.48
C ILE A 24 -22.12 -19.23 7.02
N VAL A 25 -20.87 -19.63 6.81
CA VAL A 25 -20.34 -20.05 5.49
C VAL A 25 -19.77 -21.45 5.62
N GLN A 26 -20.14 -22.34 4.70
CA GLN A 26 -19.61 -23.70 4.64
C GLN A 26 -18.74 -23.86 3.39
N LEU A 27 -17.52 -24.36 3.56
CA LEU A 27 -16.66 -24.76 2.46
C LEU A 27 -17.03 -26.18 2.03
N GLU A 28 -17.60 -26.36 0.83
CA GLU A 28 -18.11 -27.65 0.36
C GLU A 28 -17.02 -28.74 0.34
N ASN A 29 -15.80 -28.39 -0.05
CA ASN A 29 -14.70 -29.34 -0.23
C ASN A 29 -14.09 -29.84 1.09
N SER A 30 -14.10 -29.02 2.14
CA SER A 30 -13.44 -29.33 3.43
C SER A 30 -14.42 -29.58 4.58
N LYS A 31 -15.73 -29.42 4.35
CA LYS A 31 -16.78 -29.51 5.39
C LYS A 31 -16.51 -28.59 6.59
N VAL A 32 -15.72 -27.54 6.40
CA VAL A 32 -15.48 -26.49 7.39
C VAL A 32 -16.63 -25.51 7.37
N THR A 33 -17.09 -25.14 8.55
CA THR A 33 -18.13 -24.13 8.74
C THR A 33 -17.54 -22.95 9.50
N TYR A 34 -17.52 -21.77 8.88
CA TYR A 34 -17.16 -20.52 9.54
C TYR A 34 -18.40 -19.86 10.14
N ARG A 35 -18.34 -19.54 11.43
CA ARG A 35 -19.32 -18.69 12.10
C ARG A 35 -18.79 -17.27 12.19
N GLY A 36 -19.44 -16.35 11.49
CA GLY A 36 -19.12 -14.93 11.52
C GLY A 36 -20.03 -14.12 12.44
N VAL A 37 -19.86 -12.80 12.38
CA VAL A 37 -20.64 -11.79 13.12
C VAL A 37 -21.23 -10.79 12.13
N ALA A 38 -22.42 -10.25 12.44
CA ALA A 38 -23.02 -9.17 11.64
C ALA A 38 -22.87 -7.83 12.38
N SER A 39 -22.45 -6.79 11.64
CA SER A 39 -22.40 -5.39 12.06
C SER A 39 -23.27 -4.58 11.10
N GLY A 40 -24.46 -4.16 11.54
CA GLY A 40 -25.42 -3.47 10.68
C GLY A 40 -25.80 -4.29 9.44
N SER A 41 -25.46 -3.78 8.25
CA SER A 41 -25.71 -4.42 6.95
C SER A 41 -24.51 -5.20 6.41
N ILE A 42 -23.46 -5.42 7.22
CA ILE A 42 -22.23 -6.11 6.82
C ILE A 42 -22.04 -7.37 7.68
N GLU A 43 -21.61 -8.46 7.05
CA GLU A 43 -21.18 -9.70 7.71
C GLU A 43 -19.65 -9.79 7.69
N HIS A 44 -19.06 -10.21 8.81
CA HIS A 44 -17.63 -10.33 9.01
C HIS A 44 -17.23 -11.74 9.44
N PHE A 45 -16.13 -12.23 8.88
CA PHE A 45 -15.46 -13.47 9.24
C PHE A 45 -13.98 -13.15 9.44
N HIS A 46 -13.52 -13.10 10.69
CA HIS A 46 -12.27 -12.40 11.04
C HIS A 46 -11.00 -13.24 11.07
N ASN A 47 -11.06 -14.47 11.58
CA ASN A 47 -9.87 -15.26 11.94
C ASN A 47 -9.73 -16.51 11.08
N ILE A 48 -9.69 -16.31 9.76
CA ILE A 48 -9.61 -17.43 8.80
C ILE A 48 -8.15 -17.75 8.53
N ARG A 49 -7.71 -18.95 8.89
CA ARG A 49 -6.35 -19.46 8.60
C ARG A 49 -6.20 -19.81 7.13
N TYR A 50 -5.21 -19.20 6.48
CA TYR A 50 -4.80 -19.60 5.13
C TYR A 50 -3.50 -20.41 5.12
N ALA A 51 -2.70 -20.33 6.19
CA ALA A 51 -1.51 -21.13 6.39
C ALA A 51 -1.34 -21.54 7.87
N HIS A 52 -0.48 -22.54 8.10
CA HIS A 52 -0.15 -23.03 9.44
C HIS A 52 0.66 -22.00 10.25
N ASP A 53 0.64 -22.18 11.58
CA ASP A 53 1.52 -21.46 12.51
C ASP A 53 2.97 -21.49 12.03
N THR A 54 3.60 -20.31 12.02
CA THR A 54 4.97 -20.10 11.53
C THR A 54 6.03 -20.19 12.63
N SER A 55 5.66 -20.58 13.85
CA SER A 55 6.59 -20.75 14.97
C SER A 55 7.50 -21.98 14.86
N GLY A 56 8.53 -22.02 15.70
CA GLY A 56 9.45 -23.16 15.81
C GLY A 56 10.23 -23.41 14.52
N GLU A 57 10.20 -24.65 14.02
CA GLU A 57 10.92 -25.04 12.80
C GLU A 57 10.37 -24.39 11.52
N ARG A 58 9.13 -23.88 11.56
CA ARG A 58 8.54 -23.12 10.44
C ARG A 58 8.94 -21.65 10.44
N ARG A 59 9.64 -21.18 11.48
CA ARG A 59 10.11 -19.80 11.51
C ARG A 59 11.11 -19.60 10.38
N PHE A 60 10.88 -18.51 9.64
CA PHE A 60 11.56 -18.15 8.39
C PHE A 60 11.31 -19.07 7.19
N ALA A 61 10.55 -20.17 7.33
CA ALA A 61 10.22 -21.05 6.21
C ALA A 61 9.03 -20.51 5.39
N PRO A 62 8.85 -20.89 4.11
CA PRO A 62 7.66 -20.58 3.33
C PRO A 62 6.37 -21.04 4.03
N PRO A 63 5.24 -20.36 3.82
CA PRO A 63 3.97 -20.76 4.41
C PRO A 63 3.53 -22.13 3.90
N GLU A 64 3.10 -22.98 4.83
CA GLU A 64 2.42 -24.24 4.50
C GLU A 64 0.90 -23.99 4.53
N PRO A 65 0.15 -24.33 3.45
CA PRO A 65 -1.30 -24.16 3.42
C PRO A 65 -1.97 -24.83 4.61
N TYR A 66 -2.92 -24.14 5.24
CA TYR A 66 -3.64 -24.69 6.40
C TYR A 66 -4.58 -25.82 5.95
N LEU A 67 -4.39 -27.01 6.51
CA LEU A 67 -5.29 -28.15 6.30
C LEU A 67 -6.26 -28.28 7.48
N PRO A 68 -7.57 -28.05 7.29
CA PRO A 68 -8.55 -28.30 8.33
C PRO A 68 -8.72 -29.81 8.60
N PRO A 69 -9.29 -30.20 9.77
CA PRO A 69 -9.55 -31.61 10.08
C PRO A 69 -10.46 -32.31 9.04
N ASP A 70 -10.19 -33.59 8.76
CA ASP A 70 -10.88 -34.39 7.73
C ASP A 70 -12.38 -34.61 8.01
N ASP A 71 -12.79 -34.56 9.28
CA ASP A 71 -14.18 -34.65 9.70
C ASP A 71 -14.93 -33.30 9.64
N GLY A 72 -14.24 -32.25 9.15
CA GLY A 72 -14.73 -30.89 9.13
C GLY A 72 -14.60 -30.22 10.49
N GLY A 73 -15.40 -29.17 10.71
CA GLY A 73 -15.41 -28.48 11.99
C GLY A 73 -16.00 -27.09 11.90
N GLU A 74 -16.52 -26.61 13.02
CA GLU A 74 -16.94 -25.21 13.15
C GLU A 74 -15.76 -24.36 13.60
N ILE A 75 -15.38 -23.38 12.77
CA ILE A 75 -14.36 -22.37 13.09
C ILE A 75 -15.09 -21.10 13.52
N ASP A 76 -14.80 -20.65 14.73
CA ASP A 76 -15.25 -19.35 15.23
C ASP A 76 -14.45 -18.23 14.54
N ALA A 77 -15.12 -17.49 13.66
CA ALA A 77 -14.61 -16.33 12.96
C ALA A 77 -15.27 -15.04 13.45
N THR A 78 -15.83 -15.02 14.67
CA THR A 78 -16.48 -13.84 15.26
C THR A 78 -15.49 -12.85 15.90
N THR A 79 -14.25 -13.28 16.14
CA THR A 79 -13.22 -12.45 16.80
C THR A 79 -11.98 -12.31 15.92
N PRO A 80 -11.29 -11.15 15.94
CA PRO A 80 -10.00 -10.97 15.29
C PRO A 80 -8.94 -11.97 15.77
N GLY A 81 -8.17 -12.50 14.81
CA GLY A 81 -6.94 -13.23 15.10
C GLY A 81 -5.80 -12.29 15.49
N PRO A 82 -4.68 -12.82 16.02
CA PRO A 82 -3.49 -12.02 16.31
C PRO A 82 -2.86 -11.47 15.02
N ALA A 83 -2.25 -10.29 15.13
CA ALA A 83 -1.37 -9.76 14.08
C ALA A 83 0.00 -10.47 14.10
N CYS A 84 0.76 -10.35 13.00
CA CYS A 84 2.12 -10.87 12.96
C CYS A 84 3.07 -10.11 13.89
N PRO A 85 4.20 -10.71 14.32
CA PRO A 85 5.12 -10.07 15.26
C PRO A 85 5.66 -8.76 14.71
N GLN A 86 5.51 -7.69 15.50
CA GLN A 86 5.76 -6.31 15.10
C GLN A 86 5.81 -5.37 16.32
N SER A 87 6.05 -4.08 16.09
CA SER A 87 5.94 -3.06 17.15
C SER A 87 4.52 -2.95 17.70
N ARG A 88 4.36 -3.12 19.02
CA ARG A 88 3.05 -3.01 19.70
C ARG A 88 2.51 -1.58 19.76
N PRO A 89 3.30 -0.54 20.12
CA PRO A 89 2.80 0.84 20.13
C PRO A 89 2.23 1.25 18.76
N GLY A 90 1.20 2.09 18.78
CA GLY A 90 0.66 2.70 17.57
C GLY A 90 1.69 3.58 16.87
N MET A 91 1.44 3.90 15.61
CA MET A 91 2.18 4.91 14.84
C MET A 91 1.16 5.91 14.30
N PRO A 92 0.67 6.84 15.16
CA PRO A 92 -0.31 7.82 14.73
C PRO A 92 0.27 8.74 13.64
N PRO A 93 -0.56 9.19 12.69
CA PRO A 93 -1.95 8.78 12.56
C PRO A 93 -2.07 7.34 12.03
N PHE A 94 -1.22 6.91 11.12
CA PHE A 94 -1.36 5.74 10.24
C PHE A 94 -1.76 4.38 10.84
N PHE A 95 -1.38 4.06 12.07
CA PHE A 95 -1.59 2.72 12.62
C PHE A 95 -1.92 2.73 14.11
N ASP A 96 -2.89 1.89 14.48
CA ASP A 96 -3.29 1.70 15.87
C ASP A 96 -2.29 0.85 16.68
N ALA A 97 -2.44 0.87 18.00
CA ALA A 97 -1.73 -0.05 18.87
C ALA A 97 -2.13 -1.51 18.59
N THR A 98 -1.15 -2.41 18.57
CA THR A 98 -1.32 -3.82 18.22
C THR A 98 -0.91 -4.70 19.41
N PRO A 99 -1.76 -4.81 20.46
CA PRO A 99 -1.38 -5.51 21.68
C PRO A 99 -1.27 -7.04 21.51
N HIS A 100 -2.04 -7.60 20.58
CA HIS A 100 -2.13 -9.05 20.34
C HIS A 100 -1.34 -9.45 19.09
N ILE A 101 -0.11 -9.93 19.31
CA ILE A 101 0.79 -10.44 18.26
C ILE A 101 1.12 -11.93 18.50
N SER A 102 1.32 -12.69 17.43
CA SER A 102 1.69 -14.11 17.45
C SER A 102 2.44 -14.49 16.18
N GLU A 103 3.23 -15.57 16.19
CA GLU A 103 3.73 -16.21 14.96
C GLU A 103 2.66 -17.03 14.25
N ASP A 104 1.61 -17.41 14.98
CA ASP A 104 0.39 -17.98 14.43
C ASP A 104 -0.51 -16.85 13.91
N CYS A 105 -0.05 -16.15 12.87
CA CYS A 105 -0.66 -14.91 12.38
C CYS A 105 -1.12 -14.95 10.93
N LEU A 106 -0.92 -16.06 10.21
CA LEU A 106 -1.28 -16.19 8.78
C LEU A 106 -2.78 -16.40 8.60
N HIS A 107 -3.50 -15.34 8.98
CA HIS A 107 -4.93 -15.21 9.01
C HIS A 107 -5.40 -14.14 8.03
N LEU A 108 -6.63 -14.28 7.57
CA LEU A 108 -7.34 -13.28 6.79
C LEU A 108 -8.73 -13.05 7.37
N ARG A 109 -9.29 -11.90 7.00
CA ARG A 109 -10.70 -11.59 7.23
C ARG A 109 -11.44 -11.43 5.92
N VAL A 110 -12.71 -11.83 5.92
CA VAL A 110 -13.66 -11.58 4.83
C VAL A 110 -14.81 -10.74 5.38
N SER A 111 -15.12 -9.64 4.70
CA SER A 111 -16.29 -8.79 4.98
C SER A 111 -17.15 -8.69 3.73
N ARG A 112 -18.48 -8.81 3.87
CA ARG A 112 -19.42 -8.77 2.73
C ARG A 112 -20.77 -8.15 3.12
N PRO A 113 -21.56 -7.63 2.17
CA PRO A 113 -22.93 -7.23 2.46
C PRO A 113 -23.77 -8.38 3.04
N ALA A 114 -24.63 -8.07 4.00
CA ALA A 114 -25.46 -9.06 4.67
C ALA A 114 -26.42 -9.75 3.69
N GLY A 115 -26.58 -11.07 3.87
CA GLY A 115 -27.40 -11.90 2.97
C GLY A 115 -26.71 -12.33 1.68
N THR A 116 -25.44 -11.97 1.46
CA THR A 116 -24.64 -12.48 0.34
C THR A 116 -24.55 -14.01 0.38
N THR A 117 -24.76 -14.65 -0.76
CA THR A 117 -24.72 -16.10 -0.96
C THR A 117 -23.67 -16.48 -2.00
N ALA A 118 -23.29 -17.77 -2.02
CA ALA A 118 -22.34 -18.29 -3.00
C ALA A 118 -22.77 -18.09 -4.47
N ALA A 119 -24.06 -17.82 -4.73
CA ALA A 119 -24.59 -17.60 -6.08
C ALA A 119 -24.32 -16.19 -6.62
N ASP A 120 -24.02 -15.21 -5.76
CA ASP A 120 -23.98 -13.79 -6.14
C ASP A 120 -22.75 -13.44 -7.00
N LYS A 121 -21.63 -14.15 -6.82
CA LYS A 121 -20.38 -13.96 -7.57
C LYS A 121 -19.97 -12.48 -7.67
N LEU A 122 -19.78 -11.85 -6.52
CA LEU A 122 -19.40 -10.45 -6.40
C LEU A 122 -17.89 -10.26 -6.65
N PRO A 123 -17.44 -9.17 -7.28
CA PRO A 123 -16.00 -8.85 -7.32
C PRO A 123 -15.39 -8.81 -5.93
N VAL A 124 -14.13 -9.24 -5.85
CA VAL A 124 -13.40 -9.38 -4.59
C VAL A 124 -12.26 -8.36 -4.58
N VAL A 125 -12.24 -7.50 -3.58
CA VAL A 125 -11.14 -6.55 -3.34
C VAL A 125 -10.30 -7.04 -2.16
N VAL A 126 -9.01 -7.29 -2.40
CA VAL A 126 -8.09 -7.88 -1.41
C VAL A 126 -7.06 -6.84 -0.99
N TRP A 127 -7.16 -6.39 0.25
CA TRP A 127 -6.29 -5.40 0.87
C TRP A 127 -5.00 -6.04 1.41
N LEU A 128 -3.87 -5.51 0.95
CA LEU A 128 -2.58 -5.66 1.62
C LEU A 128 -2.20 -4.37 2.32
N HIS A 129 -2.05 -4.46 3.64
CA HIS A 129 -1.65 -3.31 4.44
C HIS A 129 -0.20 -2.88 4.14
N GLY A 130 0.06 -1.57 4.29
CA GLY A 130 1.39 -0.98 4.26
C GLY A 130 2.14 -1.13 5.59
N GLY A 131 2.93 -0.10 5.93
CA GLY A 131 3.63 0.02 7.23
C GLY A 131 5.11 -0.34 7.20
N GLY A 132 5.73 -0.21 6.02
CA GLY A 132 7.19 -0.33 5.81
C GLY A 132 7.81 -1.56 6.46
N VAL A 133 7.07 -2.69 6.42
CA VAL A 133 7.41 -4.01 7.00
C VAL A 133 7.71 -4.04 8.50
N VAL A 134 7.32 -3.02 9.26
CA VAL A 134 7.50 -2.97 10.73
C VAL A 134 6.20 -2.90 11.51
N LYS A 135 5.10 -2.60 10.83
CA LYS A 135 3.76 -2.50 11.43
C LYS A 135 2.68 -2.77 10.38
N GLY A 136 1.50 -3.17 10.83
CA GLY A 136 0.29 -3.34 10.03
C GLY A 136 -0.40 -4.68 10.30
N SER A 137 -1.71 -4.73 10.06
CA SER A 137 -2.51 -5.94 10.22
C SER A 137 -3.76 -5.90 9.35
N ALA A 138 -4.37 -7.06 9.14
CA ALA A 138 -5.66 -7.19 8.46
C ALA A 138 -6.80 -6.44 9.18
N HIS A 139 -6.66 -6.19 10.49
CA HIS A 139 -7.69 -5.57 11.33
C HIS A 139 -7.32 -4.16 11.79
N ASP A 140 -6.41 -3.49 11.09
CA ASP A 140 -6.12 -2.08 11.35
C ASP A 140 -7.38 -1.22 11.07
N ALA A 141 -7.76 -0.37 12.02
CA ALA A 141 -8.99 0.41 11.94
C ALA A 141 -8.98 1.42 10.78
N HIS A 142 -7.80 1.83 10.32
CA HIS A 142 -7.65 2.76 9.20
C HIS A 142 -7.97 2.12 7.84
N ALA A 143 -8.11 0.80 7.79
CA ALA A 143 -8.54 0.04 6.62
C ALA A 143 -9.90 -0.65 6.85
N ASP A 144 -10.77 -0.07 7.71
CA ASP A 144 -12.10 -0.61 7.92
C ASP A 144 -12.99 -0.48 6.66
N PRO A 145 -13.56 -1.58 6.15
CA PRO A 145 -14.30 -1.59 4.90
C PRO A 145 -15.78 -1.28 5.06
N GLU A 146 -16.34 -1.06 6.26
CA GLU A 146 -17.79 -0.95 6.45
C GLU A 146 -18.40 0.13 5.54
N ARG A 147 -17.78 1.30 5.43
CA ARG A 147 -18.29 2.40 4.61
C ARG A 147 -18.08 2.19 3.12
N LEU A 148 -16.96 1.59 2.71
CA LEU A 148 -16.73 1.16 1.33
C LEU A 148 -17.79 0.13 0.90
N LEU A 149 -18.07 -0.87 1.74
CA LEU A 149 -19.05 -1.91 1.45
C LEU A 149 -20.48 -1.35 1.44
N ALA A 150 -20.82 -0.47 2.39
CA ALA A 150 -22.11 0.20 2.40
C ALA A 150 -22.34 1.05 1.14
N LEU A 151 -21.32 1.80 0.70
CA LEU A 151 -21.37 2.55 -0.55
C LEU A 151 -21.53 1.61 -1.75
N SER A 152 -20.74 0.53 -1.83
CA SER A 152 -20.84 -0.45 -2.92
C SER A 152 -22.24 -1.06 -3.04
N ALA A 153 -22.89 -1.36 -1.91
CA ALA A 153 -24.25 -1.86 -1.90
C ALA A 153 -25.27 -0.78 -2.31
N ALA A 154 -25.08 0.47 -1.87
CA ALA A 154 -25.95 1.59 -2.23
C ALA A 154 -25.89 1.90 -3.75
N LEU A 155 -24.72 1.74 -4.37
CA LEU A 155 -24.51 1.87 -5.81
C LEU A 155 -25.04 0.66 -6.61
N GLY A 156 -25.60 -0.37 -5.95
CA GLY A 156 -26.04 -1.60 -6.63
C GLY A 156 -24.89 -2.45 -7.18
N ARG A 157 -23.66 -2.21 -6.70
CA ARG A 157 -22.42 -2.85 -7.13
C ARG A 157 -21.66 -3.42 -5.92
N PRO A 158 -22.29 -4.32 -5.15
CA PRO A 158 -21.70 -4.85 -3.92
C PRO A 158 -20.39 -5.61 -4.20
N VAL A 159 -19.37 -5.36 -3.40
CA VAL A 159 -18.08 -6.08 -3.45
C VAL A 159 -17.87 -6.93 -2.20
N VAL A 160 -16.99 -7.93 -2.28
CA VAL A 160 -16.47 -8.67 -1.12
C VAL A 160 -15.10 -8.12 -0.78
N TYR A 161 -14.89 -7.75 0.49
CA TYR A 161 -13.59 -7.29 0.98
C TYR A 161 -12.84 -8.41 1.67
N VAL A 162 -11.55 -8.54 1.39
CA VAL A 162 -10.64 -9.43 2.10
C VAL A 162 -9.43 -8.63 2.57
N ALA A 163 -8.92 -8.89 3.78
CA ALA A 163 -7.62 -8.38 4.22
C ALA A 163 -6.74 -9.51 4.75
N LEU A 164 -5.45 -9.47 4.44
CA LEU A 164 -4.47 -10.49 4.78
C LEU A 164 -3.48 -9.95 5.82
N ASN A 165 -3.18 -10.74 6.86
CA ASN A 165 -1.91 -10.61 7.56
C ASN A 165 -0.81 -11.30 6.74
N TYR A 166 0.43 -10.83 6.84
CA TYR A 166 1.61 -11.51 6.33
C TYR A 166 2.80 -11.22 7.26
N ARG A 167 3.81 -12.10 7.32
CA ARG A 167 4.94 -11.89 8.23
C ARG A 167 5.71 -10.61 7.87
N LEU A 168 6.10 -9.88 8.92
CA LEU A 168 6.80 -8.60 8.87
C LEU A 168 8.20 -8.73 9.48
N THR A 169 9.01 -7.68 9.36
CA THR A 169 10.34 -7.58 9.98
C THR A 169 11.24 -8.79 9.65
N ILE A 170 12.13 -9.17 10.57
CA ILE A 170 12.98 -10.36 10.45
C ILE A 170 12.16 -11.65 10.24
N PHE A 171 10.92 -11.74 10.73
CA PHE A 171 10.10 -12.94 10.57
C PHE A 171 9.68 -13.19 9.11
N GLY A 172 9.44 -12.12 8.34
CA GLY A 172 9.05 -12.19 6.93
C GLY A 172 10.21 -12.06 5.95
N PHE A 173 11.29 -11.41 6.36
CA PHE A 173 12.32 -10.94 5.44
C PHE A 173 13.75 -11.17 5.96
N ALA A 174 13.96 -12.10 6.90
CA ALA A 174 15.31 -12.54 7.24
C ALA A 174 16.05 -13.05 5.99
N ARG A 175 17.34 -12.74 5.92
CA ARG A 175 18.23 -13.24 4.86
C ARG A 175 19.45 -13.90 5.47
N LEU A 176 19.68 -15.14 5.07
CA LEU A 176 20.89 -15.92 5.34
C LEU A 176 21.17 -16.81 4.11
N PRO A 177 22.43 -17.19 3.84
CA PRO A 177 22.76 -18.10 2.75
C PRO A 177 21.98 -19.41 2.83
N VAL A 178 21.88 -20.02 4.02
CA VAL A 178 21.09 -21.24 4.27
C VAL A 178 19.59 -21.08 3.95
N LEU A 179 19.01 -19.89 4.16
CA LEU A 179 17.61 -19.64 3.81
C LEU A 179 17.44 -19.52 2.28
N LYS A 180 18.43 -18.98 1.58
CA LYS A 180 18.44 -18.95 0.11
C LYS A 180 18.49 -20.37 -0.46
N GLU A 181 19.38 -21.21 0.04
CA GLU A 181 19.48 -22.63 -0.35
C GLU A 181 18.17 -23.40 -0.13
N GLN A 182 17.50 -23.12 1.00
CA GLN A 182 16.20 -23.70 1.34
C GLN A 182 15.02 -23.06 0.60
N ARG A 183 15.26 -22.10 -0.32
CA ARG A 183 14.20 -21.31 -0.99
C ARG A 183 13.20 -20.68 -0.02
N SER A 184 13.73 -20.20 1.09
CA SER A 184 12.98 -19.67 2.24
C SER A 184 13.09 -18.15 2.39
N LEU A 185 13.80 -17.47 1.48
CA LEU A 185 13.76 -16.01 1.41
C LEU A 185 12.38 -15.48 0.99
N ASN A 186 12.13 -14.21 1.26
CA ASN A 186 10.89 -13.51 0.92
C ASN A 186 9.64 -14.16 1.56
N ALA A 187 9.78 -14.73 2.76
CA ALA A 187 8.71 -15.45 3.45
C ALA A 187 7.43 -14.61 3.57
N GLY A 188 7.52 -13.31 3.88
CA GLY A 188 6.39 -12.39 3.94
C GLY A 188 5.67 -12.21 2.60
N MET A 189 6.39 -12.21 1.47
CA MET A 189 5.74 -12.17 0.14
C MET A 189 5.15 -13.53 -0.25
N ARG A 190 5.79 -14.63 0.16
CA ARG A 190 5.25 -15.98 -0.02
C ARG A 190 3.97 -16.17 0.79
N ASP A 191 3.87 -15.59 1.99
CA ASP A 191 2.64 -15.53 2.80
C ASP A 191 1.51 -14.86 2.04
N GLN A 192 1.76 -13.68 1.47
CA GLN A 192 0.77 -12.97 0.66
C GLN A 192 0.32 -13.82 -0.54
N ARG A 193 1.26 -14.45 -1.25
CA ARG A 193 0.94 -15.35 -2.37
C ARG A 193 0.02 -16.48 -1.92
N ALA A 194 0.30 -17.10 -0.77
CA ALA A 194 -0.55 -18.14 -0.19
C ALA A 194 -1.93 -17.60 0.23
N GLY A 195 -1.98 -16.38 0.78
CA GLY A 195 -3.23 -15.69 1.12
C GLY A 195 -4.11 -15.44 -0.11
N PHE A 196 -3.56 -14.88 -1.19
CA PHE A 196 -4.31 -14.72 -2.43
C PHE A 196 -4.73 -16.06 -3.05
N GLN A 197 -3.87 -17.08 -2.94
CA GLN A 197 -4.17 -18.43 -3.41
C GLN A 197 -5.39 -19.00 -2.66
N TRP A 198 -5.45 -18.81 -1.34
CA TRP A 198 -6.61 -19.17 -0.54
C TRP A 198 -7.86 -18.40 -0.98
N VAL A 199 -7.76 -17.09 -1.23
CA VAL A 199 -8.89 -16.27 -1.71
C VAL A 199 -9.42 -16.84 -3.02
N ARG A 200 -8.56 -17.05 -4.02
CA ARG A 200 -8.97 -17.64 -5.30
C ARG A 200 -9.67 -18.98 -5.14
N ASP A 201 -9.18 -19.84 -4.26
CA ASP A 201 -9.70 -21.20 -4.13
C ASP A 201 -10.97 -21.29 -3.27
N HIS A 202 -11.26 -20.30 -2.42
CA HIS A 202 -12.32 -20.41 -1.40
C HIS A 202 -13.34 -19.27 -1.37
N ILE A 203 -13.07 -18.12 -1.98
CA ILE A 203 -13.93 -16.93 -1.84
C ILE A 203 -15.33 -17.12 -2.45
N ALA A 204 -15.48 -18.07 -3.37
CA ALA A 204 -16.77 -18.47 -3.93
C ALA A 204 -17.80 -18.87 -2.87
N ALA A 205 -17.38 -19.54 -1.79
CA ALA A 205 -18.28 -19.91 -0.69
C ALA A 205 -18.78 -18.68 0.10
N PHE A 206 -18.02 -17.59 0.07
CA PHE A 206 -18.39 -16.31 0.67
C PHE A 206 -19.20 -15.42 -0.29
N GLY A 207 -19.48 -15.89 -1.51
CA GLY A 207 -20.20 -15.15 -2.55
C GLY A 207 -19.32 -14.27 -3.42
N GLY A 208 -17.99 -14.35 -3.28
CA GLY A 208 -17.05 -13.68 -4.16
C GLY A 208 -16.84 -14.43 -5.48
N ASP A 209 -16.40 -13.72 -6.50
CA ASP A 209 -16.04 -14.27 -7.80
C ASP A 209 -14.51 -14.52 -7.85
N PRO A 210 -14.06 -15.78 -7.91
CA PRO A 210 -12.63 -16.10 -7.92
C PRO A 210 -11.91 -15.62 -9.20
N ASP A 211 -12.65 -15.27 -10.26
CA ASP A 211 -12.09 -14.77 -11.52
C ASP A 211 -11.99 -13.23 -11.55
N ARG A 212 -12.62 -12.54 -10.58
CA ARG A 212 -12.62 -11.07 -10.46
C ARG A 212 -12.09 -10.64 -9.11
N ILE A 213 -10.78 -10.76 -8.97
CA ILE A 213 -10.04 -10.39 -7.76
C ILE A 213 -9.15 -9.18 -8.08
N THR A 214 -9.40 -8.08 -7.36
CA THR A 214 -8.57 -6.87 -7.37
C THR A 214 -7.64 -6.91 -6.17
N ALA A 215 -6.33 -7.01 -6.41
CA ALA A 215 -5.33 -6.78 -5.39
C ALA A 215 -5.15 -5.27 -5.19
N PHE A 216 -5.30 -4.77 -3.97
CA PHE A 216 -5.08 -3.35 -3.69
C PHE A 216 -4.35 -3.13 -2.36
N GLY A 217 -3.62 -2.03 -2.27
CA GLY A 217 -2.73 -1.79 -1.13
C GLY A 217 -2.02 -0.46 -1.21
N LEU A 218 -1.59 0.02 -0.03
CA LEU A 218 -0.82 1.24 0.16
C LEU A 218 0.65 0.92 0.48
N SER A 219 1.59 1.74 0.03
CA SER A 219 2.98 1.73 0.49
C SER A 219 3.65 0.37 0.24
N ALA A 220 4.22 -0.26 1.26
CA ALA A 220 4.72 -1.64 1.21
C ALA A 220 3.67 -2.63 0.67
N GLY A 221 2.39 -2.50 1.04
CA GLY A 221 1.32 -3.35 0.53
C GLY A 221 1.11 -3.15 -0.98
N GLY A 222 1.10 -1.90 -1.44
CA GLY A 222 1.08 -1.53 -2.87
C GLY A 222 2.30 -2.08 -3.61
N THR A 223 3.49 -1.93 -3.02
CA THR A 223 4.76 -2.40 -3.55
C THR A 223 4.71 -3.92 -3.76
N PHE A 224 4.23 -4.67 -2.76
CA PHE A 224 4.20 -6.12 -2.89
C PHE A 224 3.15 -6.62 -3.87
N ILE A 225 1.95 -6.02 -3.95
CA ILE A 225 0.97 -6.39 -5.00
C ILE A 225 1.50 -6.14 -6.40
N SER A 226 2.25 -5.05 -6.61
CA SER A 226 2.84 -4.73 -7.90
C SER A 226 4.08 -5.59 -8.23
N MET A 227 4.73 -6.18 -7.22
CA MET A 227 5.81 -7.16 -7.41
C MET A 227 5.31 -8.59 -7.69
N HIS A 228 4.10 -8.97 -7.28
CA HIS A 228 3.56 -10.33 -7.52
C HIS A 228 3.53 -10.74 -9.01
N PRO A 229 3.26 -9.85 -10.00
CA PRO A 229 3.43 -10.14 -11.42
C PRO A 229 4.87 -10.46 -11.85
N LEU A 230 5.87 -9.97 -11.12
CA LEU A 230 7.29 -10.20 -11.39
C LEU A 230 7.78 -11.54 -10.80
N ALA A 231 7.03 -12.08 -9.83
CA ALA A 231 7.47 -13.26 -9.11
C ALA A 231 7.60 -14.49 -10.03
N TYR A 232 8.63 -15.31 -9.80
CA TYR A 232 9.00 -16.44 -10.65
C TYR A 232 9.19 -16.04 -12.13
N GLY A 233 9.59 -14.79 -12.41
CA GLY A 233 9.74 -14.27 -13.78
C GLY A 233 8.42 -14.22 -14.57
N GLY A 234 7.28 -14.22 -13.87
CA GLY A 234 5.95 -14.26 -14.46
C GLY A 234 5.48 -15.65 -14.91
N GLU A 235 6.29 -16.70 -14.77
CA GLU A 235 5.98 -18.04 -15.31
C GLU A 235 4.82 -18.75 -14.61
N ARG A 236 4.48 -18.34 -13.39
CA ARG A 236 3.43 -18.98 -12.57
C ARG A 236 2.12 -18.18 -12.49
N GLY A 237 1.99 -17.11 -13.28
CA GLY A 237 0.82 -16.24 -13.24
C GLY A 237 0.62 -15.55 -11.89
N VAL A 238 -0.58 -15.02 -11.67
CA VAL A 238 -1.01 -14.45 -10.39
C VAL A 238 -2.44 -14.94 -10.05
N PRO A 239 -2.79 -15.08 -8.76
CA PRO A 239 -4.12 -15.47 -8.29
C PRO A 239 -5.10 -14.27 -8.19
N PHE A 240 -4.91 -13.24 -9.01
CA PHE A 240 -5.78 -12.06 -9.09
C PHE A 240 -5.79 -11.53 -10.52
N SER A 241 -6.77 -10.71 -10.88
CA SER A 241 -6.94 -10.21 -12.26
C SER A 241 -6.67 -8.72 -12.42
N GLN A 242 -6.58 -7.95 -11.33
CA GLN A 242 -6.42 -6.49 -11.36
C GLN A 242 -5.55 -5.98 -10.21
N ILE A 243 -4.91 -4.81 -10.39
CA ILE A 243 -4.07 -4.15 -9.38
C ILE A 243 -4.52 -2.70 -9.18
N TRP A 244 -4.66 -2.28 -7.92
CA TRP A 244 -4.75 -0.87 -7.53
C TRP A 244 -3.68 -0.56 -6.46
N ALA A 245 -2.56 0.00 -6.88
CA ALA A 245 -1.39 0.25 -6.04
C ALA A 245 -1.24 1.74 -5.71
N MET A 246 -1.38 2.06 -4.43
CA MET A 246 -1.32 3.41 -3.88
C MET A 246 0.07 3.63 -3.30
N SER A 247 0.82 4.60 -3.82
CA SER A 247 2.19 4.92 -3.39
C SER A 247 3.05 3.67 -3.21
N GLY A 248 2.99 2.75 -4.18
CA GLY A 248 3.63 1.44 -4.05
C GLY A 248 3.88 0.72 -5.38
N PRO A 249 4.69 1.29 -6.29
CA PRO A 249 5.23 0.52 -7.42
C PRO A 249 6.32 -0.49 -6.98
N PRO A 250 6.77 -1.41 -7.86
CA PRO A 250 7.82 -2.36 -7.52
C PRO A 250 9.15 -1.68 -7.13
N GLY A 251 9.46 -0.55 -7.75
CA GLY A 251 10.70 0.19 -7.50
C GLY A 251 10.76 0.93 -6.16
N THR A 252 9.73 0.89 -5.32
CA THR A 252 9.84 1.33 -3.91
C THR A 252 10.76 0.40 -3.11
N ALA A 253 10.79 -0.90 -3.45
CA ALA A 253 11.69 -1.87 -2.84
C ALA A 253 13.11 -1.72 -3.41
N LEU A 254 13.82 -0.69 -2.94
CA LEU A 254 15.22 -0.46 -3.27
C LEU A 254 16.13 -1.56 -2.67
N ASN A 255 17.34 -1.69 -3.22
CA ASN A 255 18.41 -2.53 -2.69
C ASN A 255 18.09 -4.04 -2.64
N VAL A 256 17.12 -4.54 -3.40
CA VAL A 256 16.77 -5.99 -3.36
C VAL A 256 17.91 -6.90 -3.81
N THR A 257 18.91 -6.37 -4.52
CA THR A 257 20.12 -7.10 -4.92
C THR A 257 21.26 -7.05 -3.90
N SER A 258 21.18 -6.23 -2.86
CA SER A 258 22.27 -6.07 -1.89
C SER A 258 22.24 -7.15 -0.80
N ASP A 259 23.35 -7.25 -0.07
CA ASP A 259 23.52 -8.07 1.12
C ASP A 259 23.06 -7.37 2.41
N VAL A 260 22.50 -6.15 2.31
CA VAL A 260 22.19 -5.33 3.49
C VAL A 260 21.22 -6.03 4.46
N THR A 261 20.23 -6.75 3.94
CA THR A 261 19.28 -7.51 4.78
C THR A 261 19.94 -8.71 5.47
N GLU A 262 20.98 -9.28 4.87
CA GLU A 262 21.78 -10.33 5.48
C GLU A 262 22.61 -9.77 6.64
N MET A 263 23.27 -8.62 6.43
CA MET A 263 23.98 -7.90 7.48
C MET A 263 23.06 -7.55 8.65
N HIS A 264 21.85 -7.06 8.37
CA HIS A 264 20.84 -6.77 9.39
C HIS A 264 20.40 -8.03 10.15
N THR A 265 20.20 -9.16 9.46
CA THR A 265 19.83 -10.43 10.07
C THR A 265 20.95 -10.95 11.01
N LEU A 266 22.20 -10.89 10.56
CA LEU A 266 23.36 -11.30 11.35
C LEU A 266 23.61 -10.39 12.56
N ALA A 267 23.41 -9.08 12.43
CA ALA A 267 23.56 -8.14 13.54
C ALA A 267 22.51 -8.36 14.65
N VAL A 268 21.26 -8.68 14.26
CA VAL A 268 20.23 -9.10 15.23
C VAL A 268 20.60 -10.42 15.87
N ALA A 269 21.11 -11.39 15.10
CA ALA A 269 21.59 -12.66 15.63
C ALA A 269 22.70 -12.45 16.67
N GLU A 270 23.68 -11.59 16.39
CA GLU A 270 24.76 -11.26 17.33
C GLU A 270 24.22 -10.67 18.65
N LYS A 271 23.31 -9.69 18.58
CA LYS A 271 22.66 -9.09 19.77
C LYS A 271 21.88 -10.12 20.60
N LEU A 272 21.44 -11.22 19.98
CA LEU A 272 20.73 -12.33 20.63
C LEU A 272 21.66 -13.45 21.13
N GLY A 273 22.97 -13.34 20.92
CA GLY A 273 23.94 -14.40 21.23
C GLY A 273 23.87 -15.58 20.27
N CYS A 274 23.31 -15.38 19.08
CA CYS A 274 23.22 -16.34 17.98
C CYS A 274 24.26 -16.07 16.87
N GLY A 275 25.28 -15.23 17.11
CA GLY A 275 26.32 -14.92 16.13
C GLY A 275 27.22 -16.13 15.81
N ALA A 276 27.82 -16.14 14.62
CA ALA A 276 28.83 -17.13 14.24
C ALA A 276 30.08 -16.99 15.14
N ALA A 277 30.74 -18.11 15.46
CA ALA A 277 31.84 -18.13 16.43
C ALA A 277 33.06 -17.29 16.00
N ASP A 278 33.28 -17.12 14.69
CA ASP A 278 34.44 -16.44 14.12
C ASP A 278 34.10 -15.33 13.11
N GLY A 279 32.83 -14.93 12.99
CA GLY A 279 32.38 -13.84 12.09
C GLY A 279 32.36 -14.18 10.60
N ASP A 280 32.86 -15.35 10.20
CA ASP A 280 32.61 -15.98 8.90
C ASP A 280 31.37 -16.89 9.01
N SER A 281 30.53 -16.91 7.98
CA SER A 281 29.36 -17.80 7.91
C SER A 281 29.55 -18.84 6.82
N ASP A 282 30.41 -19.84 7.08
CA ASP A 282 30.36 -21.08 6.28
C ASP A 282 29.01 -21.78 6.50
N ASP A 283 28.63 -22.72 5.63
CA ASP A 283 27.29 -23.35 5.63
C ASP A 283 26.86 -23.95 6.97
N ASP A 284 27.81 -24.44 7.77
CA ASP A 284 27.53 -25.02 9.08
C ASP A 284 27.27 -23.94 10.16
N ASP A 285 27.94 -22.78 10.07
CA ASP A 285 27.69 -21.63 10.93
C ASP A 285 26.33 -20.99 10.61
N GLY A 286 25.98 -20.88 9.32
CA GLY A 286 24.66 -20.38 8.90
C GLY A 286 23.48 -21.23 9.43
N LYS A 287 23.63 -22.55 9.44
CA LYS A 287 22.63 -23.47 10.04
C LYS A 287 22.54 -23.31 11.55
N ALA A 288 23.66 -23.13 12.23
CA ALA A 288 23.69 -22.90 13.68
C ALA A 288 23.01 -21.57 14.06
N VAL A 289 23.30 -20.49 13.33
CA VAL A 289 22.65 -19.18 13.46
C VAL A 289 21.13 -19.34 13.28
N LEU A 290 20.70 -19.99 12.20
CA LEU A 290 19.28 -20.24 11.93
C LEU A 290 18.60 -21.02 13.06
N GLN A 291 19.21 -22.12 13.53
CA GLN A 291 18.64 -22.93 14.60
C GLN A 291 18.55 -22.13 15.92
N CYS A 292 19.56 -21.33 16.22
CA CYS A 292 19.55 -20.45 17.39
C CYS A 292 18.40 -19.44 17.28
N LEU A 293 18.28 -18.74 16.14
CA LEU A 293 17.20 -17.77 15.90
C LEU A 293 15.80 -18.40 15.99
N ARG A 294 15.63 -19.66 15.56
CA ARG A 294 14.36 -20.41 15.73
C ARG A 294 14.03 -20.72 17.19
N ALA A 295 15.05 -20.91 18.03
CA ALA A 295 14.89 -21.18 19.46
C ALA A 295 14.63 -19.93 20.32
N VAL A 296 14.93 -18.73 19.81
CA VAL A 296 14.67 -17.47 20.55
C VAL A 296 13.16 -17.28 20.79
N PRO A 297 12.72 -16.90 21.98
CA PRO A 297 11.31 -16.54 22.22
C PRO A 297 10.83 -15.40 21.31
N MET A 298 9.61 -15.51 20.75
CA MET A 298 9.05 -14.55 19.79
C MET A 298 9.14 -13.10 20.28
N GLU A 299 8.76 -12.84 21.53
CA GLU A 299 8.77 -11.50 22.10
C GLU A 299 10.19 -10.91 22.14
N LYS A 300 11.19 -11.75 22.45
CA LYS A 300 12.57 -11.30 22.54
C LYS A 300 13.16 -11.01 21.16
N LEU A 301 12.89 -11.87 20.18
CA LEU A 301 13.30 -11.66 18.80
C LEU A 301 12.65 -10.40 18.22
N THR A 302 11.35 -10.19 18.46
CA THR A 302 10.62 -9.00 18.00
C THR A 302 11.19 -7.73 18.62
N GLU A 303 11.42 -7.70 19.93
CA GLU A 303 12.00 -6.56 20.64
C GLU A 303 13.37 -6.18 20.06
N VAL A 304 14.31 -7.15 19.99
CA VAL A 304 15.67 -6.87 19.52
C VAL A 304 15.71 -6.48 18.04
N ALA A 305 14.90 -7.11 17.19
CA ALA A 305 14.82 -6.76 15.78
C ALA A 305 14.26 -5.34 15.60
N MET A 306 13.20 -4.97 16.33
CA MET A 306 12.61 -3.63 16.24
C MET A 306 13.52 -2.54 16.81
N ASP A 307 14.25 -2.82 17.89
CA ASP A 307 15.24 -1.89 18.43
C ASP A 307 16.37 -1.66 17.42
N TYR A 308 16.92 -2.73 16.85
CA TYR A 308 17.92 -2.65 15.80
C TYR A 308 17.42 -1.88 14.57
N SER A 309 16.19 -2.14 14.10
CA SER A 309 15.61 -1.42 12.97
C SER A 309 15.52 0.08 13.23
N ARG A 310 15.05 0.51 14.41
CA ARG A 310 14.97 1.94 14.76
C ARG A 310 16.33 2.60 14.90
N GLU A 311 17.35 1.86 15.36
CA GLU A 311 18.74 2.34 15.41
C GLU A 311 19.32 2.56 14.00
N ASN A 312 19.02 1.68 13.04
CA ASN A 312 19.57 1.75 11.67
C ASN A 312 18.80 2.72 10.76
N HIS A 313 17.47 2.74 10.85
CA HIS A 313 16.59 3.58 10.02
C HIS A 313 15.65 4.40 10.90
N PRO A 314 16.15 5.43 11.61
CA PRO A 314 15.33 6.22 12.52
C PRO A 314 14.21 7.01 11.79
N PRO A 315 13.08 7.31 12.46
CA PRO A 315 12.75 6.91 13.84
C PRO A 315 12.04 5.54 13.94
N ALA A 316 11.52 5.02 12.83
CA ALA A 316 10.56 3.91 12.82
C ALA A 316 11.14 2.56 12.39
N GLY A 317 12.33 2.53 11.80
CA GLY A 317 12.97 1.32 11.31
C GLY A 317 12.44 0.78 9.98
N LEU A 318 11.70 1.61 9.23
CA LEU A 318 11.04 1.21 7.98
C LEU A 318 12.04 0.59 7.01
N PHE A 319 11.64 -0.49 6.35
CA PHE A 319 12.43 -1.15 5.31
C PHE A 319 13.85 -1.57 5.76
N THR A 320 14.03 -1.90 7.05
CA THR A 320 15.28 -2.55 7.50
C THR A 320 15.40 -3.98 6.95
N PHE A 321 14.31 -4.74 6.97
CA PHE A 321 14.28 -6.11 6.42
C PHE A 321 13.45 -6.12 5.15
N ILE A 322 14.08 -5.99 3.99
CA ILE A 322 13.40 -5.86 2.69
C ILE A 322 13.35 -7.19 1.94
N PRO A 323 12.49 -7.31 0.91
CA PRO A 323 12.62 -8.40 -0.05
C PRO A 323 14.03 -8.49 -0.63
N SER A 324 14.41 -9.67 -1.09
CA SER A 324 15.70 -9.87 -1.73
C SER A 324 15.57 -10.71 -2.99
N VAL A 325 16.45 -10.48 -3.96
CA VAL A 325 16.66 -11.38 -5.08
C VAL A 325 17.15 -12.74 -4.53
N ASP A 326 16.39 -13.78 -4.82
CA ASP A 326 16.56 -15.14 -4.28
C ASP A 326 16.75 -16.20 -5.37
N ASP A 327 16.82 -15.80 -6.64
CA ASP A 327 16.91 -16.69 -7.81
C ASP A 327 15.72 -17.69 -7.92
N ASP A 328 14.61 -17.44 -7.22
CA ASP A 328 13.38 -18.25 -7.22
C ASP A 328 12.13 -17.38 -7.28
N PHE A 329 11.66 -16.86 -6.13
CA PHE A 329 10.46 -16.03 -6.08
C PHE A 329 10.71 -14.66 -6.70
N ILE A 330 11.84 -14.01 -6.42
CA ILE A 330 12.30 -12.79 -7.08
C ILE A 330 13.61 -13.16 -7.79
N PRO A 331 13.55 -13.57 -9.07
CA PRO A 331 14.72 -14.12 -9.73
C PRO A 331 15.75 -13.08 -10.19
N ASP A 332 15.39 -11.79 -10.19
CA ASP A 332 16.26 -10.69 -10.58
C ASP A 332 15.68 -9.37 -10.05
N ARG A 333 16.40 -8.26 -10.19
CA ARG A 333 15.86 -6.94 -9.86
C ARG A 333 14.69 -6.58 -10.78
N HIS A 334 13.71 -5.86 -10.23
CA HIS A 334 12.43 -5.54 -10.86
C HIS A 334 12.59 -4.98 -12.28
N SER A 335 13.46 -3.98 -12.46
CA SER A 335 13.71 -3.31 -13.73
C SER A 335 14.21 -4.23 -14.81
N VAL A 336 15.04 -5.21 -14.46
CA VAL A 336 15.47 -6.25 -15.40
C VAL A 336 14.28 -7.14 -15.74
N LEU A 337 13.47 -7.54 -14.76
CA LEU A 337 12.32 -8.41 -14.98
C LEU A 337 11.30 -7.76 -15.93
N TYR A 338 10.80 -6.56 -15.62
CA TYR A 338 9.76 -5.98 -16.44
C TYR A 338 10.26 -5.46 -17.80
N LYS A 339 11.48 -4.90 -17.90
CA LYS A 339 12.03 -4.46 -19.20
C LYS A 339 12.35 -5.62 -20.14
N SER A 340 12.78 -6.77 -19.61
CA SER A 340 13.01 -7.99 -20.41
C SER A 340 11.74 -8.80 -20.69
N GLY A 341 10.59 -8.34 -20.20
CA GLY A 341 9.32 -9.05 -20.33
C GLY A 341 9.22 -10.33 -19.51
N ARG A 342 9.97 -10.47 -18.41
CA ARG A 342 9.82 -11.56 -17.43
C ARG A 342 8.84 -11.19 -16.31
N PHE A 343 7.58 -11.01 -16.69
CA PHE A 343 6.47 -10.74 -15.77
C PHE A 343 5.12 -11.17 -16.38
N VAL A 344 4.07 -11.20 -15.56
CA VAL A 344 2.69 -11.46 -16.00
C VAL A 344 2.08 -10.22 -16.65
N LYS A 345 1.64 -10.34 -17.91
CA LYS A 345 0.98 -9.28 -18.68
C LYS A 345 -0.54 -9.38 -18.58
N GLY A 346 -1.23 -8.36 -19.07
CA GLY A 346 -2.69 -8.35 -19.23
C GLY A 346 -3.44 -8.05 -17.93
N ILE A 347 -2.78 -7.44 -16.94
CA ILE A 347 -3.38 -7.07 -15.66
C ILE A 347 -3.74 -5.58 -15.69
N PRO A 348 -5.03 -5.18 -15.78
CA PRO A 348 -5.43 -3.79 -15.63
C PRO A 348 -4.90 -3.27 -14.30
N THR A 349 -4.26 -2.10 -14.35
CA THR A 349 -3.53 -1.56 -13.20
C THR A 349 -3.81 -0.08 -13.02
N VAL A 350 -4.06 0.33 -11.79
CA VAL A 350 -4.04 1.73 -11.35
C VAL A 350 -2.84 1.92 -10.44
N PHE A 351 -1.96 2.86 -10.78
CA PHE A 351 -0.95 3.39 -9.86
C PHE A 351 -1.34 4.81 -9.47
N GLY A 352 -1.00 5.21 -8.26
CA GLY A 352 -0.98 6.63 -7.93
C GLY A 352 -0.03 6.94 -6.80
N TRP A 353 0.14 8.25 -6.60
CA TRP A 353 0.99 8.82 -5.56
C TRP A 353 0.31 10.06 -5.00
N ALA A 354 0.78 10.50 -3.85
CA ALA A 354 0.39 11.78 -3.26
C ALA A 354 1.31 12.91 -3.76
N GLN A 355 0.80 14.13 -3.89
CA GLN A 355 1.59 15.27 -4.39
C GLN A 355 2.88 15.49 -3.58
N ASP A 356 2.82 15.27 -2.26
CA ASP A 356 3.93 15.38 -1.30
C ASP A 356 4.30 14.00 -0.71
N ASP A 357 4.21 12.93 -1.50
CA ASP A 357 4.40 11.54 -1.02
C ASP A 357 5.72 11.32 -0.24
N GLY A 358 6.79 12.00 -0.65
CA GLY A 358 8.09 11.90 0.02
C GLY A 358 8.26 12.76 1.27
N ALA A 359 7.26 13.57 1.65
CA ALA A 359 7.33 14.53 2.76
C ALA A 359 7.66 13.84 4.10
N MET A 360 6.98 12.73 4.37
CA MET A 360 7.23 11.95 5.57
C MET A 360 8.58 11.23 5.57
N ASN A 361 9.03 10.78 4.39
CA ASN A 361 10.32 10.12 4.22
C ASN A 361 11.49 11.10 4.37
N ALA A 362 11.29 12.39 4.06
CA ALA A 362 12.27 13.44 4.27
C ALA A 362 12.55 13.63 5.77
N GLY A 363 11.52 13.59 6.62
CA GLY A 363 11.64 13.87 8.04
C GLY A 363 11.40 15.36 8.36
N PRO A 364 11.88 15.86 9.52
CA PRO A 364 11.46 17.16 10.03
C PRO A 364 12.01 18.32 9.18
N ALA A 365 11.13 19.18 8.69
CA ALA A 365 11.49 20.28 7.79
C ALA A 365 12.63 21.20 8.28
N PRO A 366 12.74 21.55 9.58
CA PRO A 366 13.85 22.38 10.08
C PRO A 366 15.25 21.79 9.88
N ALA A 367 15.38 20.49 9.59
CA ALA A 367 16.69 19.85 9.41
C ALA A 367 17.38 20.22 8.08
N PHE A 368 16.66 20.81 7.11
CA PHE A 368 17.12 20.95 5.73
C PHE A 368 17.62 22.36 5.41
N GLU A 369 18.72 22.80 6.03
CA GLU A 369 19.28 24.15 5.79
C GLU A 369 20.11 24.24 4.49
N ASN A 370 20.58 23.11 3.96
CA ASN A 370 21.45 23.03 2.78
C ASN A 370 21.36 21.66 2.09
N GLU A 371 22.07 21.49 0.97
CA GLU A 371 22.06 20.25 0.19
C GLU A 371 22.73 19.06 0.89
N GLU A 372 23.73 19.28 1.75
CA GLU A 372 24.33 18.18 2.53
C GLU A 372 23.31 17.55 3.49
N ALA A 373 22.41 18.37 4.07
CA ALA A 373 21.31 17.87 4.87
C ALA A 373 20.32 17.04 4.03
N MET A 374 20.12 17.35 2.74
CA MET A 374 19.25 16.58 1.85
C MET A 374 19.80 15.17 1.57
N LYS A 375 21.12 14.98 1.59
CA LYS A 375 21.74 13.66 1.33
C LYS A 375 21.32 12.63 2.38
N VAL A 376 21.18 13.02 3.64
CA VAL A 376 20.91 12.10 4.76
C VAL A 376 19.67 11.21 4.53
N PRO A 377 18.45 11.75 4.33
CA PRO A 377 17.28 10.91 4.09
C PRO A 377 17.36 10.15 2.75
N ILE A 378 18.02 10.70 1.72
CA ILE A 378 18.19 9.99 0.45
C ILE A 378 19.11 8.77 0.64
N GLN A 379 20.21 8.90 1.38
CA GLN A 379 21.16 7.81 1.66
C GLN A 379 20.52 6.66 2.45
N SER A 380 19.54 6.96 3.32
CA SER A 380 18.77 5.94 4.05
C SER A 380 18.03 4.97 3.12
N PHE A 381 17.73 5.39 1.89
CA PHE A 381 17.06 4.57 0.89
C PHE A 381 18.01 4.13 -0.23
N ALA A 382 18.83 5.06 -0.72
CA ALA A 382 19.70 4.92 -1.88
C ALA A 382 21.19 5.03 -1.47
N HIS A 383 21.66 4.10 -0.66
CA HIS A 383 23.00 4.13 -0.04
C HIS A 383 24.18 4.08 -1.05
N ALA A 384 23.94 3.64 -2.28
CA ALA A 384 24.97 3.47 -3.30
C ALA A 384 25.23 4.72 -4.18
N LEU A 385 24.52 5.83 -3.93
CA LEU A 385 24.70 7.07 -4.69
C LEU A 385 26.03 7.75 -4.34
N THR A 386 26.73 8.24 -5.37
CA THR A 386 27.98 9.00 -5.24
C THR A 386 27.72 10.51 -5.19
N ASP A 387 28.73 11.30 -4.82
CA ASP A 387 28.61 12.77 -4.88
C ASP A 387 28.27 13.29 -6.28
N GLU A 388 28.79 12.67 -7.35
CA GLU A 388 28.43 13.01 -8.74
C GLU A 388 26.96 12.70 -9.05
N ASP A 389 26.42 11.60 -8.51
CA ASP A 389 25.00 11.30 -8.61
C ASP A 389 24.16 12.37 -7.90
N TYR A 390 24.59 12.81 -6.71
CA TYR A 390 23.91 13.88 -5.97
C TYR A 390 23.97 15.23 -6.69
N GLU A 391 25.11 15.62 -7.25
CA GLU A 391 25.26 16.85 -8.02
C GLU A 391 24.29 16.86 -9.20
N THR A 392 24.23 15.76 -9.96
CA THR A 392 23.32 15.63 -11.09
C THR A 392 21.86 15.62 -10.63
N LEU A 393 21.55 14.83 -9.59
CA LEU A 393 20.21 14.74 -9.02
C LEU A 393 19.73 16.12 -8.56
N PHE A 394 20.51 16.84 -7.75
CA PHE A 394 20.12 18.14 -7.20
C PHE A 394 19.95 19.21 -8.28
N SER A 395 20.68 19.12 -9.40
CA SER A 395 20.51 20.02 -10.55
C SER A 395 19.14 19.89 -11.25
N LEU A 396 18.49 18.72 -11.16
CA LEU A 396 17.15 18.48 -11.72
C LEU A 396 16.01 18.99 -10.82
N TYR A 397 16.35 19.43 -9.61
CA TYR A 397 15.43 19.94 -8.59
C TYR A 397 15.95 21.30 -8.12
N ASP A 398 16.10 22.28 -9.02
CA ASP A 398 16.59 23.62 -8.69
C ASP A 398 15.72 24.27 -7.61
N ALA A 399 16.33 24.93 -6.62
CA ALA A 399 15.61 25.61 -5.54
C ALA A 399 14.61 26.67 -6.04
N ALA A 400 14.88 27.30 -7.19
CA ALA A 400 13.97 28.26 -7.82
C ALA A 400 12.64 27.62 -8.26
N ASP A 401 12.65 26.32 -8.62
CA ASP A 401 11.44 25.58 -9.00
C ASP A 401 10.49 25.43 -7.79
N PHE A 402 10.99 25.55 -6.56
CA PHE A 402 10.24 25.40 -5.30
C PHE A 402 9.90 26.72 -4.59
N ALA A 403 10.13 27.86 -5.26
CA ALA A 403 9.83 29.17 -4.69
C ALA A 403 8.33 29.35 -4.39
N GLU A 404 7.48 28.66 -5.15
CA GLU A 404 6.04 28.63 -4.90
C GLU A 404 5.73 27.84 -3.63
N ASP A 405 6.24 26.62 -3.48
CA ASP A 405 6.08 25.78 -2.27
C ASP A 405 6.39 26.54 -0.98
N VAL A 406 7.55 27.22 -0.96
CA VAL A 406 7.98 28.04 0.17
C VAL A 406 7.01 29.19 0.44
N ARG A 407 6.63 29.97 -0.57
CA ARG A 407 5.70 31.11 -0.38
C ARG A 407 4.37 30.66 0.21
N ASN A 408 3.84 29.55 -0.27
CA ASN A 408 2.55 29.08 0.18
C ASN A 408 2.60 28.50 1.59
N TYR A 409 3.68 27.82 1.94
CA TYR A 409 3.92 27.43 3.33
C TYR A 409 3.98 28.66 4.25
N GLU A 410 4.75 29.67 3.87
CA GLU A 410 4.93 30.90 4.66
C GLU A 410 3.63 31.70 4.85
N VAL A 411 2.71 31.64 3.89
CA VAL A 411 1.38 32.27 4.02
C VAL A 411 0.48 31.51 5.00
N ARG A 412 0.63 30.19 5.12
CA ARG A 412 -0.23 29.34 5.95
C ARG A 412 0.27 29.13 7.36
N LYS A 413 1.58 29.10 7.54
CA LYS A 413 2.17 28.82 8.85
C LYS A 413 1.64 29.81 9.89
N ALA A 414 1.23 29.29 11.04
CA ALA A 414 0.89 30.07 12.21
C ALA A 414 2.04 30.01 13.22
N GLU A 415 2.09 30.90 14.20
CA GLU A 415 2.93 30.66 15.39
C GLU A 415 2.25 29.59 16.25
N PRO A 416 2.87 28.44 16.59
CA PRO A 416 4.31 28.17 16.70
C PRO A 416 4.90 27.19 15.64
N ASP A 417 4.34 27.16 14.43
CA ASP A 417 4.76 26.24 13.37
C ASP A 417 6.25 26.40 13.01
N PRO A 418 6.95 25.30 12.73
CA PRO A 418 8.38 25.35 12.43
C PRO A 418 8.69 26.05 11.10
N ALA A 419 9.95 26.42 10.88
CA ALA A 419 10.39 26.83 9.55
C ALA A 419 10.48 25.61 8.61
N ALA A 420 10.12 25.81 7.33
CA ALA A 420 10.34 24.82 6.27
C ALA A 420 11.22 25.45 5.17
N PRO A 421 12.54 25.23 5.20
CA PRO A 421 13.45 25.73 4.16
C PRO A 421 13.14 25.11 2.80
N VAL A 422 13.57 25.77 1.72
CA VAL A 422 13.35 25.29 0.34
C VAL A 422 13.86 23.86 0.11
N HIS A 423 14.96 23.48 0.77
CA HIS A 423 15.56 22.15 0.62
C HIS A 423 14.68 21.03 1.16
N TYR A 424 13.77 21.29 2.11
CA TYR A 424 12.78 20.32 2.56
C TYR A 424 11.83 19.93 1.41
N PHE A 425 11.30 20.92 0.68
CA PHE A 425 10.43 20.65 -0.47
C PHE A 425 11.17 19.93 -1.60
N ARG A 426 12.44 20.30 -1.84
CA ARG A 426 13.31 19.61 -2.81
C ARG A 426 13.49 18.13 -2.46
N VAL A 427 13.87 17.81 -1.22
CA VAL A 427 14.10 16.41 -0.81
C VAL A 427 12.81 15.61 -0.75
N SER A 428 11.70 16.20 -0.30
CA SER A 428 10.36 15.60 -0.38
C SER A 428 10.02 15.20 -1.81
N ARG A 429 10.26 16.09 -2.77
CA ARG A 429 9.99 15.85 -4.20
C ARG A 429 10.92 14.80 -4.81
N ILE A 430 12.20 14.80 -4.44
CA ILE A 430 13.15 13.75 -4.83
C ILE A 430 12.69 12.37 -4.34
N LEU A 431 12.30 12.27 -3.07
CA LEU A 431 11.85 11.00 -2.49
C LEU A 431 10.51 10.53 -3.09
N ARG A 432 9.57 11.45 -3.38
CA ARG A 432 8.35 11.15 -4.13
C ARG A 432 8.67 10.49 -5.47
N ASP A 433 9.54 11.13 -6.25
CA ASP A 433 9.87 10.68 -7.60
C ASP A 433 10.64 9.36 -7.57
N MET A 434 11.63 9.23 -6.68
CA MET A 434 12.47 8.05 -6.53
C MET A 434 11.69 6.83 -6.04
N LEU A 435 10.84 6.99 -5.02
CA LEU A 435 10.18 5.86 -4.36
C LEU A 435 8.83 5.51 -4.99
N PHE A 436 8.10 6.46 -5.58
CA PHE A 436 6.70 6.26 -5.93
C PHE A 436 6.35 6.67 -7.37
N ALA A 437 6.55 7.93 -7.76
CA ALA A 437 6.03 8.41 -9.04
C ALA A 437 6.77 7.79 -10.24
N CYS A 438 8.11 7.84 -10.27
CA CYS A 438 8.86 7.35 -11.43
C CYS A 438 8.82 5.83 -11.60
N PRO A 439 8.91 5.00 -10.54
CA PRO A 439 8.75 3.55 -10.74
C PRO A 439 7.31 3.15 -11.11
N SER A 440 6.30 3.95 -10.73
CA SER A 440 4.92 3.76 -11.21
C SER A 440 4.80 4.01 -12.71
N VAL A 441 5.46 5.06 -13.20
CA VAL A 441 5.53 5.38 -14.63
C VAL A 441 6.30 4.31 -15.40
N ASP A 442 7.47 3.89 -14.92
CA ASP A 442 8.35 2.91 -15.61
C ASP A 442 7.67 1.54 -15.73
N PHE A 443 7.20 0.97 -14.62
CA PHE A 443 6.54 -0.34 -14.67
C PHE A 443 5.15 -0.27 -15.35
N GLY A 444 4.40 0.82 -15.14
CA GLY A 444 3.14 1.05 -15.82
C GLY A 444 3.29 1.10 -17.34
N HIS A 445 4.35 1.74 -17.84
CA HIS A 445 4.64 1.83 -19.27
C HIS A 445 4.93 0.45 -19.85
N GLU A 446 5.76 -0.36 -19.20
CA GLU A 446 6.08 -1.72 -19.65
C GLU A 446 4.88 -2.67 -19.56
N MET A 447 4.05 -2.55 -18.52
CA MET A 447 2.78 -3.27 -18.42
C MET A 447 1.85 -2.92 -19.59
N SER A 448 1.69 -1.64 -19.93
CA SER A 448 0.83 -1.22 -21.05
C SER A 448 1.38 -1.69 -22.40
N ARG A 449 2.66 -1.38 -22.69
CA ARG A 449 3.36 -1.70 -23.94
C ARG A 449 3.32 -3.20 -24.24
N GLN A 450 3.77 -4.02 -23.28
CA GLN A 450 3.92 -5.45 -23.52
C GLN A 450 2.59 -6.21 -23.42
N SER A 451 1.62 -5.73 -22.66
CA SER A 451 0.27 -6.32 -22.66
C SER A 451 -0.46 -6.05 -23.96
N ARG A 452 -0.36 -4.83 -24.52
CA ARG A 452 -0.99 -4.49 -25.82
C ARG A 452 -0.37 -5.23 -26.99
N ALA A 453 0.93 -5.52 -26.91
CA ALA A 453 1.59 -6.37 -27.90
C ALA A 453 0.99 -7.79 -27.97
N LEU A 454 0.38 -8.27 -26.88
CA LEU A 454 -0.30 -9.57 -26.80
C LEU A 454 -1.81 -9.46 -27.07
N ASP A 455 -2.46 -8.44 -26.51
CA ASP A 455 -3.88 -8.16 -26.66
C ASP A 455 -4.12 -6.66 -26.89
N PRO A 456 -4.40 -6.24 -28.15
CA PRO A 456 -4.72 -4.85 -28.45
C PRO A 456 -5.94 -4.31 -27.70
N ALA A 457 -6.82 -5.18 -27.19
CA ALA A 457 -7.99 -4.81 -26.39
C ALA A 457 -7.68 -4.62 -24.89
N PHE A 458 -6.42 -4.76 -24.47
CA PHE A 458 -6.01 -4.55 -23.10
C PHE A 458 -6.50 -3.17 -22.57
N PRO A 459 -7.23 -3.12 -21.44
CA PRO A 459 -7.79 -1.88 -20.89
C PRO A 459 -6.76 -0.79 -20.55
N GLY A 460 -5.49 -1.19 -20.45
CA GLY A 460 -4.35 -0.30 -20.22
C GLY A 460 -4.06 -0.08 -18.73
N VAL A 461 -3.14 0.85 -18.49
CA VAL A 461 -2.77 1.31 -17.15
C VAL A 461 -3.36 2.70 -16.90
N ARG A 462 -3.68 3.02 -15.65
CA ARG A 462 -4.15 4.34 -15.21
C ARG A 462 -3.20 4.89 -14.16
N LEU A 463 -2.97 6.20 -14.19
CA LEU A 463 -2.18 6.92 -13.20
C LEU A 463 -3.05 7.97 -12.51
N TYR A 464 -2.79 8.23 -11.23
CA TYR A 464 -3.31 9.42 -10.56
C TYR A 464 -2.27 10.12 -9.68
N ASP A 465 -2.48 11.41 -9.48
CA ASP A 465 -1.75 12.25 -8.52
C ASP A 465 -2.79 12.85 -7.55
N LEU A 466 -2.73 12.40 -6.30
CA LEU A 466 -3.62 12.88 -5.24
C LEU A 466 -3.13 14.20 -4.70
N ASN A 467 -4.04 15.16 -4.67
CA ASN A 467 -3.74 16.55 -4.43
C ASN A 467 -4.63 17.16 -3.35
N GLN A 468 -5.15 16.32 -2.46
CA GLN A 468 -5.97 16.69 -1.31
C GLN A 468 -5.79 15.67 -0.19
N SER A 469 -5.88 16.11 1.07
CA SER A 469 -5.73 15.22 2.22
C SER A 469 -6.65 15.57 3.38
N MET A 470 -7.41 14.59 3.84
CA MET A 470 -8.17 14.64 5.10
C MET A 470 -7.27 14.67 6.33
N LEU A 471 -5.97 14.37 6.19
CA LEU A 471 -5.01 14.33 7.29
C LEU A 471 -4.41 15.70 7.63
N THR A 472 -4.69 16.74 6.82
CA THR A 472 -4.08 18.06 6.99
C THR A 472 -4.29 18.63 8.40
N PRO A 473 -5.52 18.66 8.95
CA PRO A 473 -5.74 19.20 10.30
C PRO A 473 -4.98 18.45 11.39
N LEU A 474 -4.79 17.13 11.19
CA LEU A 474 -4.10 16.27 12.14
C LEU A 474 -2.59 16.56 12.15
N PHE A 475 -1.99 16.81 10.99
CA PHE A 475 -0.58 17.21 10.91
C PHE A 475 -0.35 18.64 11.40
N GLU A 476 -1.27 19.55 11.15
CA GLU A 476 -1.25 20.89 11.78
C GLU A 476 -1.27 20.78 13.31
N GLY A 477 -2.19 19.98 13.86
CA GLY A 477 -2.27 19.72 15.30
C GLY A 477 -1.02 19.04 15.88
N ALA A 478 -0.29 18.28 15.07
CA ALA A 478 0.98 17.65 15.44
C ALA A 478 2.21 18.56 15.26
N GLY A 479 2.04 19.82 14.87
CA GLY A 479 3.15 20.75 14.60
C GLY A 479 3.94 20.41 13.33
N MET A 480 3.31 19.71 12.39
CA MET A 480 3.89 19.28 11.11
C MET A 480 3.07 19.78 9.88
N PRO A 481 2.66 21.06 9.83
CA PRO A 481 1.85 21.61 8.73
C PRO A 481 2.54 21.57 7.35
N TYR A 482 3.86 21.36 7.35
CA TYR A 482 4.69 21.27 6.15
C TYR A 482 4.55 19.94 5.38
N LEU A 483 3.83 18.95 5.92
CA LEU A 483 3.66 17.65 5.26
C LEU A 483 2.75 17.69 4.03
N GLY A 484 1.78 18.63 3.99
CA GLY A 484 0.89 18.78 2.83
C GLY A 484 0.08 17.51 2.53
N VAL A 485 -0.01 17.15 1.25
CA VAL A 485 -0.70 15.93 0.80
C VAL A 485 0.31 14.78 0.81
N CYS A 486 0.55 14.24 2.00
CA CYS A 486 1.62 13.27 2.22
C CYS A 486 1.21 11.82 1.96
N HIS A 487 2.18 10.93 2.09
CA HIS A 487 2.02 9.47 2.02
C HIS A 487 0.82 8.95 2.80
N GLY A 488 0.01 8.10 2.17
CA GLY A 488 -1.17 7.45 2.77
C GLY A 488 -2.46 8.29 2.77
N SER A 489 -2.43 9.53 2.27
CA SER A 489 -3.61 10.41 2.23
C SER A 489 -4.80 9.82 1.46
N ASP A 490 -4.54 9.04 0.40
CA ASP A 490 -5.54 8.39 -0.46
C ASP A 490 -6.34 7.29 0.24
N THR A 491 -5.80 6.67 1.29
CA THR A 491 -6.49 5.59 2.04
C THR A 491 -7.81 6.06 2.63
N ASN A 492 -7.86 7.30 3.12
CA ASN A 492 -9.07 7.95 3.64
C ASN A 492 -10.18 8.05 2.59
N TYR A 493 -9.81 8.31 1.34
CA TYR A 493 -10.77 8.48 0.25
C TYR A 493 -11.27 7.14 -0.31
N ILE A 494 -10.46 6.06 -0.28
CA ILE A 494 -10.89 4.75 -0.77
C ILE A 494 -11.81 4.03 0.21
N PHE A 495 -11.47 4.01 1.49
CA PHE A 495 -12.29 3.33 2.49
C PHE A 495 -13.60 4.07 2.80
N ASN A 496 -13.79 5.26 2.20
CA ASN A 496 -14.87 6.18 2.50
C ASN A 496 -14.96 6.47 4.03
N GLY A 497 -13.81 6.35 4.69
CA GLY A 497 -13.64 6.17 6.12
C GLY A 497 -13.13 7.43 6.82
N LEU A 498 -13.31 7.48 8.14
CA LEU A 498 -12.72 8.52 8.97
C LEU A 498 -11.43 7.99 9.58
N PHE A 499 -10.32 8.68 9.32
CA PHE A 499 -9.28 8.81 10.33
C PHE A 499 -9.88 9.57 11.53
N PRO A 500 -9.70 9.09 12.78
CA PRO A 500 -10.36 9.72 13.90
C PRO A 500 -9.78 11.13 14.12
N GLU A 501 -10.66 12.10 14.41
CA GLU A 501 -10.37 13.46 14.92
C GLU A 501 -10.24 14.63 13.92
N GLY A 502 -11.15 14.74 12.95
CA GLY A 502 -11.35 16.00 12.20
C GLY A 502 -12.79 16.20 11.68
N ASP A 503 -13.24 17.45 11.59
CA ASP A 503 -14.43 17.81 10.82
C ASP A 503 -14.10 17.58 9.33
N VAL A 504 -14.72 16.57 8.71
CA VAL A 504 -14.56 16.31 7.28
C VAL A 504 -15.33 17.37 6.50
N SER A 505 -14.65 18.03 5.57
CA SER A 505 -15.31 19.00 4.69
C SER A 505 -16.30 18.30 3.74
N ASP A 506 -17.35 19.00 3.33
CA ASP A 506 -18.29 18.48 2.31
C ASP A 506 -17.56 18.06 1.02
N ASN A 507 -16.42 18.71 0.70
CA ASN A 507 -15.59 18.38 -0.45
C ASN A 507 -14.82 17.09 -0.27
N ASP A 508 -14.24 16.86 0.91
CA ASP A 508 -13.59 15.60 1.23
C ASP A 508 -14.58 14.44 1.15
N GLN A 509 -15.81 14.64 1.64
CA GLN A 509 -16.86 13.64 1.54
C GLN A 509 -17.23 13.33 0.08
N LYS A 510 -17.42 14.35 -0.77
CA LYS A 510 -17.69 14.16 -2.20
C LYS A 510 -16.53 13.45 -2.91
N LEU A 511 -15.30 13.89 -2.67
CA LEU A 511 -14.11 13.29 -3.27
C LEU A 511 -13.94 11.82 -2.86
N SER A 512 -14.25 11.51 -1.60
CA SER A 512 -14.23 10.15 -1.05
C SER A 512 -15.24 9.24 -1.75
N VAL A 513 -16.48 9.73 -1.94
CA VAL A 513 -17.49 9.00 -2.71
C VAL A 513 -17.03 8.77 -4.15
N SER A 514 -16.52 9.79 -4.85
CA SER A 514 -16.04 9.63 -6.23
C SER A 514 -14.87 8.64 -6.34
N MET A 515 -13.89 8.73 -5.44
CA MET A 515 -12.71 7.84 -5.45
C MET A 515 -13.11 6.40 -5.14
N ALA A 516 -13.90 6.18 -4.09
CA ALA A 516 -14.38 4.85 -3.72
C ALA A 516 -15.29 4.24 -4.80
N ALA A 517 -16.16 5.04 -5.43
CA ALA A 517 -17.00 4.56 -6.52
C ALA A 517 -16.17 4.21 -7.76
N SER A 518 -15.16 5.01 -8.13
CA SER A 518 -14.19 4.65 -9.18
C SER A 518 -13.40 3.37 -8.86
N PHE A 519 -13.03 3.14 -7.60
CA PHE A 519 -12.42 1.88 -7.16
C PHE A 519 -13.36 0.68 -7.29
N ILE A 520 -14.62 0.83 -6.86
CA ILE A 520 -15.67 -0.20 -7.05
C ILE A 520 -15.87 -0.46 -8.55
N ASN A 521 -15.89 0.59 -9.38
CA ASN A 521 -16.02 0.47 -10.82
C ASN A 521 -14.91 -0.39 -11.42
N PHE A 522 -13.68 -0.10 -11.02
CA PHE A 522 -12.50 -0.84 -11.42
C PHE A 522 -12.57 -2.32 -11.05
N ALA A 523 -13.03 -2.66 -9.84
CA ALA A 523 -13.15 -4.05 -9.40
C ALA A 523 -14.06 -4.92 -10.30
N TYR A 524 -15.06 -4.30 -10.92
CA TYR A 524 -15.99 -4.97 -11.83
C TYR A 524 -15.52 -5.02 -13.28
N THR A 525 -14.87 -3.96 -13.77
CA THR A 525 -14.68 -3.73 -15.22
C THR A 525 -13.22 -3.68 -15.64
N GLY A 526 -12.28 -3.50 -14.70
CA GLY A 526 -10.88 -3.18 -14.98
C GLY A 526 -10.68 -1.73 -15.42
N SER A 527 -11.70 -0.88 -15.29
CA SER A 527 -11.64 0.56 -15.56
C SER A 527 -12.25 1.36 -14.41
N PRO A 528 -11.60 2.44 -13.93
CA PRO A 528 -12.16 3.28 -12.87
C PRO A 528 -13.33 4.16 -13.32
N ILE A 529 -13.70 4.11 -14.61
CA ILE A 529 -14.78 4.91 -15.20
C ILE A 529 -15.94 4.02 -15.60
N ASN A 530 -17.15 4.47 -15.25
CA ASN A 530 -18.38 3.99 -15.84
C ASN A 530 -19.30 5.19 -16.09
N ALA A 531 -19.78 5.35 -17.32
CA ALA A 531 -20.53 6.54 -17.75
C ALA A 531 -21.92 6.68 -17.07
N ASP A 532 -22.42 5.60 -16.47
CA ASP A 532 -23.76 5.53 -15.88
C ASP A 532 -23.76 5.50 -14.33
N ASP A 533 -22.59 5.60 -13.66
CA ASP A 533 -22.45 5.45 -12.21
C ASP A 533 -21.81 6.66 -11.52
N GLU A 534 -21.94 6.72 -10.19
CA GLU A 534 -21.15 7.65 -9.37
C GLU A 534 -19.64 7.33 -9.49
N GLY A 535 -18.81 8.37 -9.50
CA GLY A 535 -17.37 8.27 -9.74
C GLY A 535 -16.81 9.53 -10.38
N PHE A 536 -15.58 9.47 -10.91
CA PHE A 536 -15.09 10.49 -11.83
C PHE A 536 -15.62 10.25 -13.25
N ASP A 537 -15.88 11.32 -13.99
CA ASP A 537 -16.39 11.24 -15.38
C ASP A 537 -15.32 10.84 -16.40
N SER A 538 -14.05 11.08 -16.08
CA SER A 538 -12.92 10.70 -16.93
C SER A 538 -11.71 10.29 -16.11
N TRP A 539 -10.98 9.30 -16.64
CA TRP A 539 -9.69 8.84 -16.14
C TRP A 539 -8.93 8.20 -17.31
N PRO A 540 -8.09 8.99 -17.99
CA PRO A 540 -7.49 8.59 -19.26
C PRO A 540 -6.51 7.45 -19.07
N GLU A 541 -6.40 6.60 -20.10
CA GLU A 541 -5.32 5.62 -20.16
C GLU A 541 -3.97 6.35 -20.17
N ALA A 542 -3.04 5.86 -19.36
CA ALA A 542 -1.83 6.58 -19.02
C ALA A 542 -0.79 6.63 -20.14
N PHE A 543 -0.77 5.63 -21.02
CA PHE A 543 0.23 5.45 -22.06
C PHE A 543 -0.47 5.28 -23.42
N PRO A 544 -0.75 6.40 -24.11
CA PRO A 544 -1.41 6.41 -25.42
C PRO A 544 -0.84 5.36 -26.38
N GLU A 545 -1.64 4.90 -27.34
CA GLU A 545 -1.29 3.76 -28.20
C GLU A 545 0.07 3.89 -28.90
N ASP A 546 0.44 5.09 -29.35
CA ASP A 546 1.76 5.38 -29.91
C ASP A 546 2.90 5.23 -28.90
N GLU A 547 2.71 5.62 -27.63
CA GLU A 547 3.69 5.42 -26.55
C GLU A 547 3.82 3.94 -26.18
N ALA A 548 2.71 3.20 -26.21
CA ALA A 548 2.69 1.77 -25.98
C ALA A 548 3.24 0.95 -27.17
N LEU A 549 3.60 1.59 -28.28
CA LEU A 549 4.24 0.98 -29.44
C LEU A 549 5.72 1.38 -29.61
N ARG A 550 6.25 2.21 -28.70
CA ARG A 550 7.66 2.62 -28.70
C ARG A 550 8.60 1.44 -28.46
N GLY A 551 9.78 1.48 -29.08
CA GLY A 551 10.77 0.40 -29.02
C GLY A 551 11.57 0.40 -27.71
N GLU A 552 12.30 -0.70 -27.47
CA GLU A 552 13.07 -0.93 -26.23
C GLU A 552 14.26 0.04 -26.03
N ASP A 553 14.70 0.74 -27.08
CA ASP A 553 15.88 1.62 -27.05
C ASP A 553 15.60 3.01 -26.44
N GLU A 554 14.37 3.29 -25.98
CA GLU A 554 13.96 4.59 -25.46
C GLU A 554 13.81 4.56 -23.93
N SER A 555 14.32 5.60 -23.26
CA SER A 555 14.45 5.67 -21.79
C SER A 555 13.12 5.98 -21.06
N GLY A 556 12.04 5.29 -21.44
CA GLY A 556 10.68 5.46 -20.92
C GLY A 556 9.74 6.28 -21.82
N PRO A 557 8.52 6.58 -21.35
CA PRO A 557 7.50 7.26 -22.15
C PRO A 557 7.86 8.73 -22.37
N SER A 558 7.59 9.26 -23.56
CA SER A 558 7.73 10.70 -23.85
C SER A 558 6.51 11.52 -23.46
N ARG A 559 5.36 10.87 -23.26
CA ARG A 559 4.15 11.47 -22.74
C ARG A 559 3.37 10.51 -21.85
N ILE A 560 2.70 11.06 -20.85
CA ILE A 560 1.79 10.31 -19.99
C ILE A 560 0.48 11.07 -19.79
N ASN A 561 -0.61 10.35 -19.56
CA ASN A 561 -1.83 10.90 -19.01
C ASN A 561 -1.98 10.47 -17.55
N LEU A 562 -2.53 11.35 -16.72
CA LEU A 562 -2.87 11.05 -15.34
C LEU A 562 -4.19 11.71 -14.94
N GLN A 563 -4.84 11.16 -13.93
CA GLN A 563 -5.95 11.80 -13.24
C GLN A 563 -5.43 12.60 -12.06
N LEU A 564 -5.65 13.91 -12.05
CA LEU A 564 -5.42 14.72 -10.86
C LEU A 564 -6.65 14.64 -9.98
N ILE A 565 -6.46 14.35 -8.69
CA ILE A 565 -7.55 14.12 -7.75
C ILE A 565 -7.48 15.15 -6.62
N GLY A 566 -8.39 16.11 -6.63
CA GLY A 566 -8.56 17.12 -5.59
C GLY A 566 -7.65 18.35 -5.70
N GLY A 567 -7.67 19.17 -4.64
CA GLY A 567 -6.88 20.40 -4.53
C GLY A 567 -7.58 21.64 -5.13
N PRO A 568 -6.94 22.82 -5.06
CA PRO A 568 -7.57 24.10 -5.36
C PRO A 568 -7.90 24.30 -6.85
N LEU A 569 -7.30 23.50 -7.73
CA LEU A 569 -7.52 23.52 -9.17
C LEU A 569 -8.52 22.45 -9.61
N GLY A 570 -9.13 21.72 -8.67
CA GLY A 570 -10.14 20.71 -8.94
C GLY A 570 -9.57 19.38 -9.44
N THR A 571 -10.48 18.47 -9.77
CA THR A 571 -10.17 17.12 -10.28
C THR A 571 -10.34 17.07 -11.79
N GLY A 572 -9.42 16.40 -12.48
CA GLY A 572 -9.53 16.21 -13.92
C GLY A 572 -8.33 15.53 -14.57
N PRO A 573 -8.48 15.14 -15.85
CA PRO A 573 -7.42 14.51 -16.60
C PRO A 573 -6.35 15.52 -17.01
N CYS A 574 -5.08 15.11 -16.97
CA CYS A 574 -3.95 15.91 -17.43
C CYS A 574 -3.00 15.06 -18.31
N SER A 575 -2.37 15.71 -19.30
CA SER A 575 -1.34 15.10 -20.15
C SER A 575 -0.01 15.84 -19.98
N LEU A 576 1.06 15.09 -19.74
CA LEU A 576 2.43 15.59 -19.61
C LEU A 576 3.28 15.07 -20.76
N GLY A 577 4.18 15.89 -21.29
CA GLY A 577 5.10 15.51 -22.37
C GLY A 577 6.53 16.02 -22.13
N GLN A 578 7.52 15.36 -22.73
CA GLN A 578 8.90 15.82 -22.72
C GLN A 578 9.06 17.10 -23.57
N GLY A 579 9.81 18.09 -23.06
CA GLY A 579 10.22 19.27 -23.83
C GLY A 579 9.16 20.37 -24.01
N SER A 580 8.01 20.31 -23.32
CA SER A 580 7.02 21.39 -23.30
C SER A 580 7.47 22.56 -22.42
N SER A 581 8.45 23.34 -22.87
CA SER A 581 8.78 24.62 -22.24
C SER A 581 7.88 25.72 -22.83
N HIS A 582 6.90 26.18 -22.07
CA HIS A 582 6.16 27.41 -22.40
C HIS A 582 6.69 28.60 -21.59
N GLU A 583 7.01 29.70 -22.28
CA GLU A 583 7.36 30.98 -21.65
C GLU A 583 6.23 31.48 -20.73
N ALA A 584 6.65 32.01 -19.58
CA ALA A 584 5.79 32.34 -18.46
C ALA A 584 4.86 33.54 -18.73
N GLY A 585 3.57 33.37 -18.47
CA GLY A 585 2.72 34.46 -17.99
C GLY A 585 2.91 34.61 -16.47
N GLN A 586 3.03 35.86 -15.99
CA GLN A 586 3.14 36.22 -14.58
C GLN A 586 1.82 36.03 -13.81
N GLU A 587 1.24 34.83 -13.82
CA GLU A 587 0.16 34.51 -12.89
C GLU A 587 0.69 33.53 -11.84
N ALA A 588 0.60 33.99 -10.60
CA ALA A 588 1.04 33.27 -9.41
C ALA A 588 0.15 32.03 -9.22
N GLY A 589 0.75 30.85 -9.34
CA GLY A 589 0.15 29.62 -8.83
C GLY A 589 0.24 29.62 -7.31
N SER A 590 -0.75 29.00 -6.67
CA SER A 590 -0.70 28.63 -5.27
C SER A 590 -0.33 27.16 -5.17
N MET A 591 0.52 26.80 -4.22
CA MET A 591 0.25 25.58 -3.48
C MET A 591 -1.03 25.84 -2.71
N GLN A 592 -2.07 25.17 -3.18
CA GLN A 592 -2.98 24.39 -2.36
C GLN A 592 -3.29 25.02 -1.02
N HIS A 593 -4.37 25.81 -1.03
CA HIS A 593 -5.18 25.93 0.17
C HIS A 593 -5.48 24.51 0.69
N PRO A 594 -5.12 24.16 1.93
CA PRO A 594 -5.91 23.21 2.69
C PRO A 594 -7.33 23.76 2.65
N LEU A 595 -8.23 23.06 1.97
CA LEU A 595 -9.61 23.49 1.89
C LEU A 595 -10.29 23.18 3.22
N VAL A 596 -10.02 24.00 4.23
CA VAL A 596 -10.79 24.02 5.48
C VAL A 596 -12.07 24.84 5.29
N ASP A 597 -12.14 25.68 4.25
CA ASP A 597 -13.32 26.49 3.89
C ASP A 597 -14.02 25.99 2.61
N ASN A 598 -15.35 26.20 2.59
CA ASN A 598 -16.35 25.92 1.53
C ASN A 598 -15.97 26.41 0.12
N THR A 599 -14.90 25.88 -0.48
CA THR A 599 -14.53 26.12 -1.86
C THR A 599 -15.28 25.12 -2.73
N GLU A 600 -16.00 25.56 -3.76
CA GLU A 600 -16.79 24.64 -4.59
C GLU A 600 -15.90 23.65 -5.35
N TYR A 601 -16.10 22.35 -5.08
CA TYR A 601 -15.53 21.25 -5.88
C TYR A 601 -16.37 21.04 -7.14
N GLY A 602 -15.71 21.04 -8.29
CA GLY A 602 -16.30 20.78 -9.61
C GLY A 602 -15.27 20.24 -10.58
N GLU A 603 -15.72 19.84 -11.77
CA GLU A 603 -14.82 19.47 -12.86
C GLU A 603 -13.82 20.62 -13.15
N MET A 604 -12.58 20.25 -13.44
CA MET A 604 -11.56 21.23 -13.81
C MET A 604 -11.94 21.94 -15.12
N GLU A 605 -12.36 23.20 -15.03
CA GLU A 605 -12.65 24.02 -16.21
C GLU A 605 -11.37 24.20 -17.08
N THR A 606 -11.55 24.42 -18.38
CA THR A 606 -10.44 24.45 -19.35
C THR A 606 -9.32 25.45 -19.00
N ALA A 607 -9.65 26.62 -18.45
CA ALA A 607 -8.63 27.61 -18.07
C ALA A 607 -7.79 27.14 -16.86
N VAL A 608 -8.46 26.52 -15.88
CA VAL A 608 -7.83 25.93 -14.69
C VAL A 608 -6.96 24.73 -15.08
N LEU A 609 -7.43 23.92 -16.03
CA LEU A 609 -6.65 22.82 -16.62
C LEU A 609 -5.36 23.29 -17.29
N GLN A 610 -5.40 24.39 -18.03
CA GLN A 610 -4.19 24.96 -18.63
C GLN A 610 -3.19 25.47 -17.59
N ALA A 611 -3.67 26.09 -16.51
CA ALA A 611 -2.82 26.53 -15.40
C ALA A 611 -2.17 25.34 -14.68
N ARG A 612 -2.96 24.30 -14.36
CA ARG A 612 -2.47 23.09 -13.69
C ARG A 612 -1.52 22.29 -14.56
N ARG A 613 -1.81 22.16 -15.85
CA ARG A 613 -0.90 21.53 -16.82
C ARG A 613 0.45 22.24 -16.84
N LYS A 614 0.47 23.57 -16.89
CA LYS A 614 1.72 24.34 -16.81
C LYS A 614 2.47 24.09 -15.50
N GLN A 615 1.77 23.93 -14.38
CA GLN A 615 2.39 23.60 -13.09
C GLN A 615 3.06 22.22 -13.12
N LEU A 616 2.37 21.20 -13.63
CA LEU A 616 2.93 19.85 -13.73
C LEU A 616 4.07 19.75 -14.76
N GLU A 617 3.97 20.46 -15.89
CA GLU A 617 5.06 20.52 -16.88
C GLU A 617 6.33 21.17 -16.28
N ARG A 618 6.17 22.16 -15.38
CA ARG A 618 7.30 22.74 -14.63
C ARG A 618 7.96 21.74 -13.67
N GLU A 619 7.26 20.70 -13.23
CA GLU A 619 7.86 19.67 -12.39
C GLU A 619 8.89 18.84 -13.15
N LYS A 620 8.91 18.86 -14.49
CA LYS A 620 9.86 18.09 -15.30
C LYS A 620 9.86 16.59 -14.93
N LEU A 621 8.68 16.05 -14.58
CA LEU A 621 8.56 14.68 -14.05
C LEU A 621 9.20 13.64 -14.97
N LEU A 622 8.91 13.67 -16.27
CA LEU A 622 9.47 12.70 -17.23
C LEU A 622 10.98 12.82 -17.41
N GLU A 623 11.55 14.03 -17.27
CA GLU A 623 13.00 14.23 -17.31
C GLU A 623 13.66 13.65 -16.04
N ARG A 624 13.08 13.90 -14.87
CA ARG A 624 13.53 13.34 -13.59
C ARG A 624 13.43 11.82 -13.58
N CYS A 625 12.33 11.26 -14.09
CA CYS A 625 12.16 9.81 -14.21
C CYS A 625 13.16 9.17 -15.17
N ALA A 626 13.48 9.84 -16.30
CA ALA A 626 14.51 9.35 -17.21
C ALA A 626 15.87 9.26 -16.50
N PHE A 627 16.26 10.28 -15.74
CA PHE A 627 17.50 10.25 -14.94
C PHE A 627 17.46 9.16 -13.85
N LEU A 628 16.40 9.08 -13.05
CA LEU A 628 16.25 8.07 -12.00
C LEU A 628 16.30 6.64 -12.57
N SER A 629 15.78 6.41 -13.78
CA SER A 629 15.87 5.12 -14.47
C SER A 629 17.34 4.72 -14.77
N THR A 630 18.23 5.69 -15.02
CA THR A 630 19.67 5.41 -15.19
C THR A 630 20.34 4.95 -13.89
N LEU A 631 19.77 5.30 -12.74
CA LEU A 631 20.27 4.91 -11.42
C LEU A 631 19.78 3.53 -10.99
N ALA A 632 18.83 2.90 -11.71
CA ALA A 632 18.23 1.61 -11.33
C ALA A 632 19.26 0.52 -10.94
N PRO A 633 20.40 0.33 -11.66
CA PRO A 633 21.42 -0.62 -11.24
C PRO A 633 22.07 -0.31 -9.89
N LYS A 634 22.29 0.98 -9.57
CA LYS A 634 22.86 1.41 -8.28
C LYS A 634 21.84 1.32 -7.16
N LEU A 635 20.59 1.62 -7.47
CA LEU A 635 19.45 1.53 -6.57
C LEU A 635 19.00 0.08 -6.30
N GLY A 636 19.57 -0.90 -7.03
CA GLY A 636 19.25 -2.31 -6.87
C GLY A 636 17.80 -2.64 -7.23
N VAL A 637 17.18 -1.87 -8.13
CA VAL A 637 15.79 -2.06 -8.58
C VAL A 637 15.66 -2.57 -9.98
#